data_AF-A0A8T7F0H2-F1
#
_entry.id   AF-A0A8T7F0H2-F1
#
_cell.length_a   1.000
_cell.length_b   1.000
_cell.length_c   1.000
_cell.angle_alpha   90.00
_cell.angle_beta   90.00
_cell.angle_gamma   90.00
#
_symmetry.space_group_name_H-M   'P 1'
#
loop_
_entity.id
_entity.type
_entity.pdbx_description
1 polymer ?
#
loop_
_entity_poly.entity_id
_entity_poly.type
_entity_poly.pdbx_seq_one_letter_code
_entity_poly.pdbx_strand_id
1 'polypeptide(L)'
;MKGRIELVSYQQAKLDVERLVNEFSALSLKDRKSYNEAATRQQFILPLFEALGWNTRNAREVAPEENVSRGRVDFAFRLNGVPRFFLETKRVHEDLDDPRWANQAITYSWLKGVTWAVLSNFEELKIFNAEWQETIPARAIFKHLHWEEYLENFDELMLLSKEAVLAGVIDREAEKVGKKIKKTAVDKKLFQDLATWRHELFRHLRPYNPLWSVKQVDEAVQRILNRLIFIRTVEDRLIEEQRLIPLLREWESKGHKGNLVTNLSELFRELNDSYNSGLFAPHFSENAESEPAPYIKIIEGLHELPGGYGFYDFSAIGADVLGTIYEQYLGYIAQNPDATEVVSKRGKRKQQGIFYTPRFVVKYIVQNTLGRMLEKGGLDFALNIKVLDPACGSGSFLLEAFDVLDNFVAHERGEIIGENPKADADRRKHILANNLYGVDLDTQAVEITKLNLWLRSVANREHLPHLPNIRQGNSLVDDKDLAGDTAFSWKREFPEIFEKGGFDIVIGNPPYGMLQPHNADRRLLEYLNANFKVASFKIDIFHLFMEKCLDIARNNSYIGLIVPNTFITNVYTDKLRNMITDECKILEIAVSSEQLFPDAEVNNAIIVLQKENEAGGRQANSIAVALNVDELFLTNDQSSASYRHTIRQEDLILLSSGSWNIKLSDQSVSLFRRIQDNSDPLASIAKVNRGLITGDRDKYISKSPKSEKWLPIITGTDVNRYFIEPAKEYVYFEKPPNAGGTWNPKVHLSSKIVVRQIGYYPIASYDENPYCVTGNIFTIKPVELYAPHYILGILNSKFTQWLWQLLYGDFKAIFPELKGIYLEQFPIRHIDFDSQTNKAHHDNMVKMVQQMLVLQKDLMIAETMLEDRRHKLKQEVELLDAQIDLLVYELYGLSDDEIALIEANG
;
A
#
# COMPACT_ATOMS: atom_id res chain seq x y z
N MET A 1 6.13 50.06 -10.37
CA MET A 1 6.86 49.70 -11.60
C MET A 1 7.14 48.20 -11.54
N LYS A 2 6.36 47.41 -12.28
CA LYS A 2 6.49 45.95 -12.39
C LYS A 2 7.50 45.66 -13.51
N GLY A 3 8.61 44.99 -13.19
CA GLY A 3 9.47 44.41 -14.21
C GLY A 3 8.74 43.23 -14.85
N ARG A 4 8.26 43.41 -16.09
CA ARG A 4 7.86 42.31 -16.95
C ARG A 4 9.13 41.55 -17.32
N ILE A 5 9.21 40.28 -16.95
CA ILE A 5 10.06 39.33 -17.67
C ILE A 5 9.33 39.12 -19.00
N GLU A 6 9.80 39.78 -20.06
CA GLU A 6 9.25 39.56 -21.40
C GLU A 6 9.68 38.18 -21.87
N LEU A 7 8.71 37.27 -21.98
CA LEU A 7 8.83 36.08 -22.82
C LEU A 7 9.12 36.58 -24.24
N VAL A 8 10.31 36.30 -24.76
CA VAL A 8 10.64 36.63 -26.14
C VAL A 8 9.79 35.70 -27.03
N SER A 9 8.93 36.28 -27.86
CA SER A 9 8.18 35.47 -28.82
C SER A 9 9.14 34.90 -29.87
N TYR A 10 8.91 33.68 -30.37
CA TYR A 10 9.72 33.04 -31.42
C TYR A 10 10.01 33.99 -32.60
N GLN A 11 9.03 34.82 -32.97
CA GLN A 11 9.16 35.83 -34.02
C GLN A 11 10.15 36.95 -33.64
N GLN A 12 10.11 37.44 -32.40
CA GLN A 12 11.04 38.45 -31.91
C GLN A 12 12.48 37.92 -31.85
N ALA A 13 12.67 36.69 -31.34
CA ALA A 13 13.97 36.03 -31.32
C ALA A 13 14.56 35.91 -32.74
N LYS A 14 13.72 35.53 -33.73
CA LYS A 14 14.14 35.40 -35.13
C LYS A 14 14.56 36.75 -35.74
N LEU A 15 13.84 37.83 -35.44
CA LEU A 15 14.19 39.19 -35.90
C LEU A 15 15.49 39.69 -35.28
N ASP A 16 15.72 39.41 -33.99
CA ASP A 16 16.97 39.80 -33.32
C ASP A 16 18.17 39.01 -33.85
N VAL A 17 18.01 37.73 -34.17
CA VAL A 17 19.05 36.93 -34.85
C VAL A 17 19.28 37.41 -36.28
N GLU A 18 18.22 37.79 -37.01
CA GLU A 18 18.34 38.37 -38.36
C GLU A 18 19.15 39.67 -38.35
N ARG A 19 18.97 40.53 -37.34
CA ARG A 19 19.80 41.72 -37.16
C ARG A 19 21.29 41.35 -37.01
N LEU A 20 21.63 40.36 -36.17
CA LEU A 20 23.01 39.94 -35.94
C LEU A 20 23.64 39.32 -37.20
N VAL A 21 22.88 38.51 -37.94
CA VAL A 21 23.30 37.94 -39.23
C VAL A 21 23.58 39.04 -40.25
N ASN A 22 22.73 40.06 -40.33
CA ASN A 22 22.93 41.21 -41.22
C ASN A 22 24.15 42.06 -40.82
N GLU A 23 24.38 42.27 -39.52
CA GLU A 23 25.55 42.98 -39.02
C GLU A 23 26.86 42.22 -39.34
N PHE A 24 26.86 40.89 -39.21
CA PHE A 24 28.03 40.07 -39.50
C PHE A 24 28.29 39.90 -41.01
N SER A 25 27.24 39.79 -41.81
CA SER A 25 27.35 39.69 -43.28
C SER A 25 27.92 40.97 -43.91
N ALA A 26 27.66 42.13 -43.30
CA ALA A 26 28.20 43.42 -43.74
C ALA A 26 29.70 43.60 -43.49
N LEU A 27 30.33 42.76 -42.66
CA LEU A 27 31.77 42.81 -42.40
C LEU A 27 32.59 42.25 -43.56
N SER A 28 33.63 42.96 -43.99
CA SER A 28 34.58 42.42 -44.97
C SER A 28 35.43 41.29 -44.38
N LEU A 29 36.00 40.42 -45.22
CA LEU A 29 36.94 39.36 -44.77
C LEU A 29 38.15 39.92 -44.00
N LYS A 30 38.56 41.15 -44.27
CA LYS A 30 39.64 41.84 -43.55
C LYS A 30 39.19 42.29 -42.16
N ASP A 31 37.96 42.78 -42.05
CA ASP A 31 37.38 43.22 -40.78
C ASP A 31 37.14 42.02 -39.86
N ARG A 32 36.59 40.92 -40.39
CA ARG A 32 36.42 39.65 -39.64
C ARG A 32 37.72 39.15 -39.02
N LYS A 33 38.84 39.20 -39.76
CA LYS A 33 40.17 38.82 -39.26
C LYS A 33 40.72 39.74 -38.16
N SER A 34 40.19 40.96 -38.02
CA SER A 34 40.60 41.92 -36.99
C SER A 34 39.88 41.75 -35.64
N TYR A 35 38.79 40.97 -35.60
CA TYR A 35 38.08 40.68 -34.35
C TYR A 35 38.93 39.78 -33.46
N ASN A 36 39.28 40.30 -32.28
CA ASN A 36 39.79 39.49 -31.20
C ASN A 36 38.63 38.77 -30.49
N GLU A 37 38.97 37.82 -29.64
CA GLU A 37 38.01 36.92 -28.99
C GLU A 37 37.00 37.68 -28.11
N ALA A 38 37.46 38.69 -27.37
CA ALA A 38 36.60 39.52 -26.54
C ALA A 38 35.59 40.35 -27.37
N ALA A 39 36.01 40.88 -28.51
CA ALA A 39 35.15 41.61 -29.44
C ALA A 39 34.11 40.68 -30.08
N THR A 40 34.51 39.47 -30.50
CA THR A 40 33.58 38.46 -31.03
C THR A 40 32.49 38.11 -30.00
N ARG A 41 32.88 37.90 -28.74
CA ARG A 41 31.95 37.59 -27.64
C ARG A 41 30.93 38.70 -27.42
N GLN A 42 31.39 39.93 -27.25
CA GLN A 42 30.56 41.09 -26.88
C GLN A 42 29.61 41.50 -28.01
N GLN A 43 30.09 41.47 -29.26
CA GLN A 43 29.34 42.03 -30.38
C GLN A 43 28.39 41.03 -31.02
N PHE A 44 28.69 39.73 -30.99
CA PHE A 44 27.94 38.73 -31.75
C PHE A 44 27.43 37.58 -30.89
N ILE A 45 28.29 36.93 -30.10
CA ILE A 45 27.92 35.69 -29.39
C ILE A 45 26.97 35.97 -28.21
N LEU A 46 27.26 36.93 -27.33
CA LEU A 46 26.37 37.24 -26.21
C LEU A 46 25.00 37.78 -26.67
N PRO A 47 24.93 38.72 -27.64
CA PRO A 47 23.65 39.14 -28.22
C PRO A 47 22.85 38.01 -28.85
N LEU A 48 23.51 37.01 -29.45
CA LEU A 48 22.84 35.81 -29.97
C LEU A 48 22.11 35.06 -28.84
N PHE A 49 22.77 34.81 -27.71
CA PHE A 49 22.13 34.14 -26.59
C PHE A 49 21.09 35.02 -25.88
N GLU A 50 21.23 36.35 -25.88
CA GLU A 50 20.17 37.28 -25.45
C GLU A 50 18.92 37.14 -26.31
N ALA A 51 19.08 37.06 -27.64
CA ALA A 51 17.98 36.81 -28.57
C ALA A 51 17.31 35.44 -28.35
N LEU A 52 18.09 34.45 -27.88
CA LEU A 52 17.60 33.12 -27.49
C LEU A 52 17.01 33.06 -26.06
N GLY A 53 16.78 34.21 -25.43
CA GLY A 53 16.06 34.33 -24.16
C GLY A 53 16.94 34.26 -22.90
N TRP A 54 18.27 34.23 -23.03
CA TRP A 54 19.17 34.20 -21.88
C TRP A 54 19.51 35.60 -21.37
N ASN A 55 19.51 35.76 -20.05
CA ASN A 55 19.97 36.99 -19.41
C ASN A 55 21.48 36.94 -19.12
N THR A 56 22.28 37.45 -20.06
CA THR A 56 23.75 37.55 -19.98
C THR A 56 24.26 38.42 -18.84
N ARG A 57 23.40 39.29 -18.29
CA ARG A 57 23.73 40.18 -17.16
C ARG A 57 23.49 39.53 -15.80
N ASN A 58 22.82 38.39 -15.78
CA ASN A 58 22.55 37.63 -14.56
C ASN A 58 23.55 36.48 -14.44
N ALA A 59 24.54 36.63 -13.54
CA ALA A 59 25.55 35.59 -13.30
C ALA A 59 24.99 34.24 -12.82
N ARG A 60 23.73 34.19 -12.33
CA ARG A 60 23.05 32.93 -11.99
C ARG A 60 22.48 32.20 -13.20
N GLU A 61 22.44 32.87 -14.35
CA GLU A 61 21.87 32.38 -15.60
C GLU A 61 22.94 32.25 -16.68
N VAL A 62 23.84 33.23 -16.80
CA VAL A 62 25.05 33.16 -17.64
C VAL A 62 26.24 33.61 -16.81
N ALA A 63 27.08 32.66 -16.38
CA ALA A 63 28.26 32.94 -15.57
C ALA A 63 29.52 33.03 -16.45
N PRO A 64 30.29 34.14 -16.42
CA PRO A 64 31.56 34.25 -17.13
C PRO A 64 32.72 33.58 -16.36
N GLU A 65 33.71 33.07 -17.10
CA GLU A 65 35.00 32.56 -16.59
C GLU A 65 34.90 31.49 -15.48
N GLU A 66 34.26 30.36 -15.77
CA GLU A 66 34.10 29.29 -14.78
C GLU A 66 35.37 28.42 -14.65
N ASN A 67 35.88 28.30 -13.43
CA ASN A 67 37.10 27.57 -13.13
C ASN A 67 36.89 26.04 -13.17
N VAL A 68 37.77 25.35 -13.91
CA VAL A 68 37.90 23.90 -13.99
C VAL A 68 39.31 23.52 -13.55
N SER A 69 39.49 22.31 -13.01
CA SER A 69 40.78 21.80 -12.51
C SER A 69 41.94 21.85 -13.53
N ARG A 70 41.64 21.99 -14.83
CA ARG A 70 42.62 22.13 -15.93
C ARG A 70 42.42 23.38 -16.81
N GLY A 71 41.75 24.43 -16.34
CA GLY A 71 41.59 25.69 -17.10
C GLY A 71 40.32 26.49 -16.75
N ARG A 72 39.93 27.41 -17.62
CA ARG A 72 38.70 28.20 -17.51
C ARG A 72 37.86 27.99 -18.77
N VAL A 73 36.55 27.83 -18.60
CA VAL A 73 35.59 27.89 -19.71
C VAL A 73 34.98 29.28 -19.78
N ASP A 74 34.70 29.77 -20.99
CA ASP A 74 34.31 31.16 -21.18
C ASP A 74 32.96 31.49 -20.54
N PHE A 75 31.93 30.67 -20.76
CA PHE A 75 30.59 30.89 -20.20
C PHE A 75 29.90 29.61 -19.78
N ALA A 76 29.12 29.70 -18.70
CA ALA A 76 28.21 28.66 -18.25
C ALA A 76 26.76 29.14 -18.24
N PHE A 77 25.91 28.40 -18.96
CA PHE A 77 24.49 28.66 -19.07
C PHE A 77 23.75 27.80 -18.06
N ARG A 78 22.98 28.45 -17.17
CA ARG A 78 22.47 27.86 -15.94
C ARG A 78 20.96 28.01 -15.83
N LEU A 79 20.28 26.93 -15.44
CA LEU A 79 18.89 26.96 -14.99
C LEU A 79 18.86 26.74 -13.49
N ASN A 80 18.18 27.62 -12.75
CA ASN A 80 18.16 27.62 -11.28
C ASN A 80 19.57 27.65 -10.65
N GLY A 81 20.56 28.22 -11.35
CA GLY A 81 21.96 28.23 -10.92
C GLY A 81 22.76 26.96 -11.28
N VAL A 82 22.11 25.92 -11.82
CA VAL A 82 22.73 24.65 -12.24
C VAL A 82 23.13 24.72 -13.72
N PRO A 83 24.42 24.46 -14.06
CA PRO A 83 24.88 24.46 -15.45
C PRO A 83 24.14 23.44 -16.33
N ARG A 84 23.78 23.87 -17.55
CA ARG A 84 23.09 23.05 -18.57
C ARG A 84 23.95 22.82 -19.80
N PHE A 85 24.72 23.81 -20.18
CA PHE A 85 25.77 23.69 -21.18
C PHE A 85 26.87 24.71 -20.89
N PHE A 86 28.09 24.39 -21.33
CA PHE A 86 29.17 25.36 -21.37
C PHE A 86 29.39 25.84 -22.80
N LEU A 87 29.80 27.10 -22.92
CA LEU A 87 30.15 27.74 -24.17
C LEU A 87 31.62 28.14 -24.12
N GLU A 88 32.40 27.57 -25.02
CA GLU A 88 33.76 28.00 -25.34
C GLU A 88 33.71 28.87 -26.60
N THR A 89 34.39 30.01 -26.58
CA THR A 89 34.38 30.93 -27.71
C THR A 89 35.75 31.05 -28.35
N LYS A 90 35.79 31.34 -29.65
CA LYS A 90 37.04 31.57 -30.39
C LYS A 90 36.93 32.83 -31.25
N ARG A 91 38.04 33.26 -31.83
CA ARG A 91 38.08 34.38 -32.78
C ARG A 91 37.41 33.96 -34.08
N VAL A 92 36.85 34.93 -34.80
CA VAL A 92 36.11 34.68 -36.05
C VAL A 92 36.92 33.83 -37.05
N HIS A 93 38.22 34.07 -37.17
CA HIS A 93 39.07 33.39 -38.16
C HIS A 93 39.72 32.08 -37.68
N GLU A 94 39.41 31.61 -36.47
CA GLU A 94 39.90 30.32 -35.96
C GLU A 94 39.16 29.16 -36.62
N ASP A 95 39.88 28.09 -36.96
CA ASP A 95 39.32 26.86 -37.52
C ASP A 95 38.74 25.98 -36.39
N LEU A 96 37.42 25.85 -36.33
CA LEU A 96 36.76 25.04 -35.29
C LEU A 96 36.79 23.53 -35.59
N ASP A 97 37.37 23.08 -36.71
CA ASP A 97 37.63 21.66 -36.97
C ASP A 97 38.94 21.18 -36.32
N ASP A 98 39.76 22.10 -35.79
CA ASP A 98 40.93 21.72 -34.98
C ASP A 98 40.48 20.93 -33.74
N PRO A 99 40.88 19.64 -33.61
CA PRO A 99 40.46 18.80 -32.50
C PRO A 99 40.84 19.37 -31.13
N ARG A 100 41.84 20.26 -31.03
CA ARG A 100 42.23 20.90 -29.76
C ARG A 100 41.07 21.68 -29.15
N TRP A 101 40.29 22.40 -29.95
CA TRP A 101 39.18 23.23 -29.47
C TRP A 101 37.97 22.39 -29.07
N ALA A 102 37.62 21.39 -29.87
CA ALA A 102 36.57 20.44 -29.51
C ALA A 102 36.96 19.65 -28.24
N ASN A 103 38.20 19.16 -28.16
CA ASN A 103 38.70 18.46 -26.97
C ASN A 103 38.66 19.35 -25.72
N GLN A 104 39.01 20.63 -25.83
CA GLN A 104 38.95 21.58 -24.73
C GLN A 104 37.50 21.73 -24.22
N ALA A 105 36.57 22.06 -25.11
CA ALA A 105 35.16 22.26 -24.76
C ALA A 105 34.52 20.99 -24.17
N ILE A 106 34.74 19.83 -24.79
CA ILE A 106 34.24 18.53 -24.32
C ILE A 106 34.84 18.17 -22.96
N THR A 107 36.16 18.35 -22.78
CA THR A 107 36.84 17.99 -21.52
C THR A 107 36.30 18.80 -20.34
N TYR A 108 36.04 20.10 -20.52
CA TYR A 108 35.50 20.94 -19.45
C TYR A 108 34.09 20.53 -19.07
N SER A 109 33.20 20.32 -20.04
CA SER A 109 31.84 19.83 -19.79
C SER A 109 31.86 18.45 -19.12
N TRP A 110 32.70 17.53 -19.61
CA TRP A 110 32.85 16.19 -19.03
C TRP A 110 33.36 16.22 -17.59
N LEU A 111 34.41 16.98 -17.28
CA LEU A 111 34.95 17.05 -15.92
C LEU A 111 33.94 17.59 -14.90
N LYS A 112 33.01 18.44 -15.32
CA LYS A 112 31.94 19.01 -14.48
C LYS A 112 30.62 18.23 -14.55
N GLY A 113 30.56 17.14 -15.30
CA GLY A 113 29.33 16.34 -15.46
C GLY A 113 28.24 17.04 -16.25
N VAL A 114 28.57 18.03 -17.09
CA VAL A 114 27.62 18.74 -17.96
C VAL A 114 27.55 18.00 -19.30
N THR A 115 26.34 17.62 -19.73
CA THR A 115 26.14 16.86 -20.97
C THR A 115 26.55 17.64 -22.22
N TRP A 116 26.27 18.95 -22.27
CA TRP A 116 26.40 19.74 -23.49
C TRP A 116 27.61 20.67 -23.46
N ALA A 117 28.40 20.65 -24.53
CA ALA A 117 29.45 21.63 -24.81
C ALA A 117 29.13 22.37 -26.10
N VAL A 118 29.27 23.69 -26.11
CA VAL A 118 29.05 24.54 -27.28
C VAL A 118 30.37 25.24 -27.61
N LEU A 119 30.76 25.20 -28.88
CA LEU A 119 31.94 25.90 -29.40
C LEU A 119 31.47 26.87 -30.48
N SER A 120 31.82 28.15 -30.37
CA SER A 120 31.43 29.12 -31.39
C SER A 120 32.43 30.26 -31.58
N ASN A 121 32.58 30.68 -32.84
CA ASN A 121 33.24 31.93 -33.25
C ASN A 121 32.25 32.87 -33.97
N PHE A 122 30.94 32.65 -33.76
CA PHE A 122 29.80 33.19 -34.51
C PHE A 122 29.68 32.77 -35.98
N GLU A 123 30.78 32.66 -36.73
CA GLU A 123 30.77 32.14 -38.11
C GLU A 123 30.28 30.68 -38.12
N GLU A 124 30.74 29.90 -37.16
CA GLU A 124 30.33 28.53 -36.89
C GLU A 124 29.85 28.37 -35.43
N LEU A 125 28.88 27.48 -35.24
CA LEU A 125 28.41 27.02 -33.94
C LEU A 125 28.31 25.49 -33.95
N LYS A 126 29.03 24.84 -33.03
CA LYS A 126 29.06 23.38 -32.88
C LYS A 126 28.56 23.00 -31.49
N ILE A 127 27.60 22.08 -31.43
CA ILE A 127 27.04 21.50 -30.20
C ILE A 127 27.54 20.07 -30.07
N PHE A 128 28.18 19.74 -28.95
CA PHE A 128 28.74 18.42 -28.65
C PHE A 128 28.05 17.79 -27.44
N ASN A 129 27.87 16.47 -27.49
CA ASN A 129 27.61 15.67 -26.30
C ASN A 129 28.94 15.29 -25.64
N ALA A 130 29.23 15.87 -24.47
CA ALA A 130 30.46 15.65 -23.72
C ALA A 130 30.52 14.28 -23.01
N GLU A 131 29.40 13.56 -22.92
CA GLU A 131 29.34 12.20 -22.36
C GLU A 131 29.65 11.12 -23.42
N TRP A 132 29.81 11.50 -24.69
CA TRP A 132 30.08 10.56 -25.77
C TRP A 132 31.51 9.98 -25.66
N GLN A 133 31.63 8.69 -25.33
CA GLN A 133 32.90 8.04 -24.93
C GLN A 133 33.86 7.67 -26.10
N GLU A 134 33.75 8.30 -27.27
CA GLU A 134 34.63 8.01 -28.41
C GLU A 134 35.86 8.92 -28.47
N THR A 135 36.97 8.39 -28.99
CA THR A 135 38.27 9.09 -29.08
C THR A 135 38.35 10.17 -30.17
N ILE A 136 37.32 10.29 -31.02
CA ILE A 136 37.30 11.23 -32.15
C ILE A 136 36.22 12.32 -31.89
N PRO A 137 36.60 13.58 -31.59
CA PRO A 137 35.67 14.65 -31.23
C PRO A 137 34.57 14.94 -32.27
N ALA A 138 34.88 14.74 -33.56
CA ALA A 138 33.90 14.93 -34.64
C ALA A 138 32.65 14.04 -34.49
N ARG A 139 32.77 12.86 -33.85
CA ARG A 139 31.63 11.97 -33.62
C ARG A 139 30.75 12.40 -32.46
N ALA A 140 31.27 13.23 -31.55
CA ALA A 140 30.51 13.83 -30.45
C ALA A 140 29.64 15.01 -30.90
N ILE A 141 29.81 15.52 -32.13
CA ILE A 141 28.97 16.59 -32.69
C ILE A 141 27.52 16.12 -32.80
N PHE A 142 26.62 16.87 -32.18
CA PHE A 142 25.18 16.74 -32.32
C PHE A 142 24.64 17.67 -33.42
N LYS A 143 25.06 18.96 -33.40
CA LYS A 143 24.67 19.97 -34.39
C LYS A 143 25.85 20.84 -34.78
N HIS A 144 25.86 21.29 -36.04
CA HIS A 144 26.82 22.23 -36.59
C HIS A 144 26.04 23.19 -37.49
N LEU A 145 26.15 24.48 -37.22
CA LEU A 145 25.46 25.54 -37.96
C LEU A 145 26.48 26.59 -38.39
N HIS A 146 26.43 26.97 -39.66
CA HIS A 146 27.10 28.16 -40.17
C HIS A 146 26.17 29.38 -40.04
N TRP A 147 26.70 30.60 -39.86
CA TRP A 147 25.89 31.81 -39.66
C TRP A 147 24.86 32.07 -40.78
N GLU A 148 25.18 31.66 -42.01
CA GLU A 148 24.26 31.75 -43.17
C GLU A 148 23.00 30.89 -42.98
N GLU A 149 23.10 29.83 -42.18
CA GLU A 149 22.03 28.87 -41.92
C GLU A 149 21.20 29.24 -40.68
N TYR A 150 21.57 30.26 -39.89
CA TYR A 150 20.90 30.58 -38.62
C TYR A 150 19.42 30.92 -38.78
N LEU A 151 19.02 31.54 -39.91
CA LEU A 151 17.62 31.90 -40.18
C LEU A 151 16.83 30.79 -40.86
N GLU A 152 17.50 29.97 -41.68
CA GLU A 152 16.91 28.83 -42.38
C GLU A 152 16.68 27.67 -41.39
N ASN A 153 17.70 27.34 -40.60
CA ASN A 153 17.71 26.29 -39.57
C ASN A 153 17.46 26.86 -38.17
N PHE A 154 16.62 27.89 -38.06
CA PHE A 154 16.39 28.61 -36.80
C PHE A 154 15.87 27.69 -35.69
N ASP A 155 15.08 26.66 -36.02
CA ASP A 155 14.61 25.67 -35.04
C ASP A 155 15.75 24.87 -34.40
N GLU A 156 16.85 24.65 -35.13
CA GLU A 156 18.05 23.98 -34.58
C GLU A 156 18.82 24.90 -33.64
N LEU A 157 18.91 26.19 -33.95
CA LEU A 157 19.49 27.21 -33.09
C LEU A 157 18.66 27.40 -31.82
N MET A 158 17.34 27.33 -31.92
CA MET A 158 16.39 27.41 -30.80
C MET A 158 16.55 26.27 -29.80
N LEU A 159 17.25 25.17 -30.12
CA LEU A 159 17.60 24.13 -29.13
C LEU A 159 18.43 24.68 -27.97
N LEU A 160 19.20 25.74 -28.20
CA LEU A 160 19.97 26.44 -27.18
C LEU A 160 19.20 27.56 -26.49
N SER A 161 17.93 27.81 -26.84
CA SER A 161 17.10 28.80 -26.15
C SER A 161 16.81 28.40 -24.71
N LYS A 162 16.60 29.40 -23.85
CA LYS A 162 16.30 29.16 -22.44
C LYS A 162 15.06 28.29 -22.27
N GLU A 163 14.01 28.56 -23.04
CA GLU A 163 12.76 27.81 -23.02
C GLU A 163 12.96 26.36 -23.48
N ALA A 164 13.71 26.14 -24.57
CA ALA A 164 13.99 24.80 -25.08
C ALA A 164 14.86 23.98 -24.12
N VAL A 165 15.86 24.60 -23.49
CA VAL A 165 16.72 23.95 -22.49
C VAL A 165 15.92 23.63 -21.22
N LEU A 166 15.06 24.55 -20.77
CA LEU A 166 14.16 24.32 -19.62
C LEU A 166 13.18 23.18 -19.90
N ALA A 167 12.61 23.14 -21.10
CA ALA A 167 11.70 22.08 -21.52
C ALA A 167 12.42 20.77 -21.89
N GLY A 168 13.76 20.70 -21.83
CA GLY A 168 14.55 19.51 -22.17
C GLY A 168 14.47 19.10 -23.66
N VAL A 169 14.22 20.04 -24.57
CA VAL A 169 14.05 19.78 -26.01
C VAL A 169 15.34 19.27 -26.63
N ILE A 170 16.49 19.90 -26.32
CA ILE A 170 17.81 19.49 -26.83
C ILE A 170 18.12 18.02 -26.49
N ASP A 171 17.77 17.61 -25.27
CA ASP A 171 17.96 16.24 -24.81
C ASP A 171 17.09 15.26 -25.62
N ARG A 172 15.80 15.58 -25.80
CA ARG A 172 14.86 14.74 -26.59
C ARG A 172 15.25 14.63 -28.06
N GLU A 173 15.68 15.73 -28.69
CA GLU A 173 16.10 15.70 -30.10
C GLU A 173 17.37 14.89 -30.30
N ALA A 174 18.34 14.99 -29.37
CA ALA A 174 19.54 14.18 -29.41
C ALA A 174 19.28 12.69 -29.19
N GLU A 175 18.33 12.32 -28.32
CA GLU A 175 17.91 10.94 -28.12
C GLU A 175 17.33 10.31 -29.40
N LYS A 176 16.51 11.05 -30.16
CA LYS A 176 15.90 10.57 -31.42
C LYS A 176 16.92 10.17 -32.47
N VAL A 177 18.04 10.88 -32.54
CA VAL A 177 19.11 10.63 -33.52
C VAL A 177 20.27 9.81 -32.94
N GLY A 178 20.10 9.24 -31.76
CA GLY A 178 21.11 8.40 -31.10
C GLY A 178 22.36 9.15 -30.64
N LYS A 179 22.30 10.48 -30.52
CA LYS A 179 23.38 11.36 -30.04
C LYS A 179 23.36 11.59 -28.53
N LYS A 180 22.34 11.07 -27.85
CA LYS A 180 22.25 10.97 -26.39
C LYS A 180 21.56 9.66 -26.02
N ILE A 181 22.03 9.00 -24.97
CA ILE A 181 21.40 7.78 -24.46
C ILE A 181 20.12 8.18 -23.72
N LYS A 182 19.04 7.43 -23.96
CA LYS A 182 17.74 7.67 -23.35
C LYS A 182 17.76 7.34 -21.86
N LYS A 183 17.20 8.25 -21.05
CA LYS A 183 16.89 7.98 -19.64
C LYS A 183 15.65 7.09 -19.54
N THR A 184 15.73 6.06 -18.71
CA THR A 184 14.59 5.17 -18.44
C THR A 184 14.10 5.42 -17.01
N ALA A 185 12.78 5.53 -16.85
CA ALA A 185 12.17 5.61 -15.53
C ALA A 185 12.58 4.40 -14.69
N VAL A 186 12.87 4.65 -13.42
CA VAL A 186 13.32 3.63 -12.48
C VAL A 186 12.25 2.54 -12.32
N ASP A 187 12.62 1.30 -12.62
CA ASP A 187 11.76 0.12 -12.51
C ASP A 187 12.31 -0.90 -11.48
N LYS A 188 11.76 -2.13 -11.51
CA LYS A 188 12.18 -3.24 -10.62
C LYS A 188 13.69 -3.57 -10.71
N LYS A 189 14.43 -3.11 -11.71
CA LYS A 189 15.87 -3.37 -11.84
C LYS A 189 16.69 -2.61 -10.79
N LEU A 190 16.33 -1.35 -10.49
CA LEU A 190 17.03 -0.57 -9.45
C LEU A 190 16.98 -1.25 -8.08
N PHE A 191 15.91 -1.99 -7.77
CA PHE A 191 15.83 -2.83 -6.57
C PHE A 191 17.00 -3.82 -6.47
N GLN A 192 17.21 -4.58 -7.54
CA GLN A 192 18.23 -5.62 -7.56
C GLN A 192 19.62 -5.00 -7.42
N ASP A 193 19.81 -3.85 -8.05
CA ASP A 193 21.09 -3.13 -8.01
C ASP A 193 21.33 -2.51 -6.63
N LEU A 194 20.34 -1.85 -6.01
CA LEU A 194 20.42 -1.31 -4.64
C LEU A 194 20.70 -2.41 -3.59
N ALA A 195 20.01 -3.55 -3.68
CA ALA A 195 20.25 -4.68 -2.79
C ALA A 195 21.66 -5.23 -2.96
N THR A 196 22.14 -5.32 -4.21
CA THR A 196 23.51 -5.75 -4.53
C THR A 196 24.54 -4.76 -3.98
N TRP A 197 24.35 -3.46 -4.20
CA TRP A 197 25.23 -2.40 -3.72
C TRP A 197 25.32 -2.35 -2.20
N ARG A 198 24.19 -2.52 -1.51
CA ARG A 198 24.14 -2.62 -0.05
C ARG A 198 24.95 -3.81 0.45
N HIS A 199 24.78 -4.98 -0.18
CA HIS A 199 25.54 -6.17 0.18
C HIS A 199 27.05 -5.98 -0.05
N GLU A 200 27.44 -5.39 -1.17
CA GLU A 200 28.84 -5.10 -1.49
C GLU A 200 29.47 -4.13 -0.48
N LEU A 201 28.80 -3.01 -0.17
CA LEU A 201 29.25 -2.08 0.86
C LEU A 201 29.42 -2.78 2.21
N PHE A 202 28.46 -3.60 2.63
CA PHE A 202 28.55 -4.33 3.89
C PHE A 202 29.76 -5.27 3.93
N ARG A 203 29.96 -6.06 2.86
CA ARG A 203 31.07 -7.02 2.73
C ARG A 203 32.43 -6.33 2.71
N HIS A 204 32.52 -5.12 2.15
CA HIS A 204 33.76 -4.34 2.12
C HIS A 204 33.98 -3.50 3.38
N LEU A 205 32.95 -3.06 4.11
CA LEU A 205 33.13 -2.28 5.33
C LEU A 205 33.50 -3.16 6.54
N ARG A 206 32.90 -4.35 6.66
CA ARG A 206 33.06 -5.20 7.84
C ARG A 206 34.52 -5.64 8.11
N PRO A 207 35.30 -6.13 7.13
CA PRO A 207 36.68 -6.58 7.38
C PRO A 207 37.63 -5.44 7.76
N TYR A 208 37.38 -4.24 7.23
CA TYR A 208 38.22 -3.07 7.43
C TYR A 208 37.87 -2.31 8.72
N ASN A 209 36.71 -2.55 9.31
CA ASN A 209 36.29 -1.92 10.57
C ASN A 209 35.97 -3.00 11.64
N PRO A 210 36.95 -3.81 12.08
CA PRO A 210 36.71 -4.98 12.94
C PRO A 210 36.21 -4.63 14.34
N LEU A 211 36.36 -3.38 14.77
CA LEU A 211 35.85 -2.87 16.06
C LEU A 211 34.36 -2.50 16.01
N TRP A 212 33.76 -2.41 14.82
CA TRP A 212 32.34 -2.10 14.67
C TRP A 212 31.51 -3.36 14.82
N SER A 213 30.43 -3.25 15.58
CA SER A 213 29.40 -4.29 15.61
C SER A 213 28.72 -4.43 14.24
N VAL A 214 28.12 -5.59 13.98
CA VAL A 214 27.33 -5.82 12.76
C VAL A 214 26.26 -4.74 12.56
N LYS A 215 25.60 -4.30 13.65
CA LYS A 215 24.61 -3.22 13.61
C LYS A 215 25.22 -1.88 13.20
N GLN A 216 26.41 -1.54 13.70
CA GLN A 216 27.09 -0.30 13.32
C GLN A 216 27.53 -0.32 11.86
N VAL A 217 28.00 -1.46 11.34
CA VAL A 217 28.32 -1.59 9.90
C VAL A 217 27.05 -1.40 9.08
N ASP A 218 25.96 -2.06 9.46
CA ASP A 218 24.67 -1.99 8.76
C ASP A 218 24.07 -0.57 8.72
N GLU A 219 24.18 0.16 9.84
CA GLU A 219 23.82 1.58 9.96
C GLU A 219 24.70 2.47 9.07
N ALA A 220 26.03 2.24 9.07
CA ALA A 220 26.95 2.98 8.21
C ALA A 220 26.64 2.78 6.73
N VAL A 221 26.38 1.54 6.30
CA VAL A 221 25.97 1.23 4.92
C VAL A 221 24.68 1.97 4.57
N GLN A 222 23.71 1.99 5.49
CA GLN A 222 22.43 2.67 5.25
C GLN A 222 22.61 4.17 5.10
N ARG A 223 23.39 4.80 5.99
CA ARG A 223 23.67 6.23 5.95
C ARG A 223 24.36 6.62 4.64
N ILE A 224 25.36 5.85 4.21
CA ILE A 224 26.10 6.09 2.97
C ILE A 224 25.16 6.01 1.77
N LEU A 225 24.37 4.93 1.65
CA LEU A 225 23.44 4.75 0.54
C LEU A 225 22.38 5.85 0.50
N ASN A 226 21.76 6.19 1.65
CA ASN A 226 20.75 7.24 1.71
C ASN A 226 21.31 8.59 1.26
N ARG A 227 22.55 8.94 1.65
CA ARG A 227 23.23 10.16 1.20
C ARG A 227 23.45 10.16 -0.32
N LEU A 228 23.96 9.06 -0.88
CA LEU A 228 24.22 8.96 -2.32
C LEU A 228 22.93 9.02 -3.15
N ILE A 229 21.87 8.33 -2.72
CA ILE A 229 20.54 8.37 -3.38
C ILE A 229 19.95 9.78 -3.29
N PHE A 230 20.08 10.45 -2.15
CA PHE A 230 19.61 11.83 -2.00
C PHE A 230 20.34 12.76 -2.96
N ILE A 231 21.67 12.70 -3.00
CA ILE A 231 22.49 13.52 -3.91
C ILE A 231 22.07 13.27 -5.36
N ARG A 232 21.97 12.01 -5.78
CA ARG A 232 21.54 11.65 -7.13
C ARG A 232 20.15 12.20 -7.46
N THR A 233 19.23 12.20 -6.49
CA THR A 233 17.88 12.73 -6.68
C THR A 233 17.87 14.24 -6.86
N VAL A 234 18.61 15.00 -6.04
CA VAL A 234 18.67 16.47 -6.19
C VAL A 234 19.47 16.90 -7.43
N GLU A 235 20.44 16.09 -7.87
CA GLU A 235 21.14 16.25 -9.15
C GLU A 235 20.18 16.09 -10.35
N ASP A 236 19.37 15.02 -10.39
CA ASP A 236 18.42 14.79 -11.49
C ASP A 236 17.26 15.80 -11.50
N ARG A 237 16.87 16.33 -10.33
CA ARG A 237 15.87 17.40 -10.21
C ARG A 237 16.41 18.80 -10.51
N LEU A 238 17.70 18.94 -10.84
CA LEU A 238 18.35 20.21 -11.12
C LEU A 238 18.28 21.19 -9.94
N ILE A 239 18.26 20.64 -8.72
CA ILE A 239 18.35 21.41 -7.47
C ILE A 239 19.82 21.62 -7.10
N GLU A 240 20.65 20.61 -7.35
CA GLU A 240 22.10 20.68 -7.25
C GLU A 240 22.77 20.42 -8.59
N GLU A 241 23.97 20.98 -8.75
CA GLU A 241 24.86 20.61 -9.85
C GLU A 241 25.36 19.17 -9.70
N GLN A 242 25.89 18.58 -10.77
CA GLN A 242 26.48 17.24 -10.70
C GLN A 242 27.71 17.28 -9.78
N ARG A 243 27.74 16.45 -8.74
CA ARG A 243 28.83 16.38 -7.75
C ARG A 243 29.48 15.01 -7.71
N LEU A 244 28.70 13.93 -7.79
CA LEU A 244 29.23 12.57 -7.58
C LEU A 244 30.18 12.12 -8.70
N ILE A 245 29.74 12.20 -9.96
CA ILE A 245 30.56 11.81 -11.11
C ILE A 245 31.78 12.72 -11.28
N PRO A 246 31.67 14.06 -11.19
CA PRO A 246 32.84 14.94 -11.17
C PRO A 246 33.86 14.59 -10.10
N LEU A 247 33.41 14.33 -8.87
CA LEU A 247 34.29 13.92 -7.77
C LEU A 247 35.04 12.62 -8.09
N LEU A 248 34.35 11.64 -8.68
CA LEU A 248 34.96 10.39 -9.12
C LEU A 248 35.99 10.62 -10.24
N ARG A 249 35.61 11.33 -11.31
CA ARG A 249 36.50 11.66 -12.45
C ARG A 249 37.74 12.44 -12.01
N GLU A 250 37.59 13.37 -11.09
CA GLU A 250 38.72 14.12 -10.54
C GLU A 250 39.69 13.23 -9.76
N TRP A 251 39.17 12.32 -8.94
CA TRP A 251 39.99 11.36 -8.19
C TRP A 251 40.75 10.40 -9.12
N GLU A 252 40.10 9.89 -10.17
CA GLU A 252 40.73 9.06 -11.21
C GLU A 252 41.82 9.83 -11.97
N SER A 253 41.54 11.07 -12.37
CA SER A 253 42.47 11.90 -13.14
C SER A 253 43.78 12.22 -12.40
N LYS A 254 43.76 12.15 -11.06
CA LYS A 254 44.94 12.31 -10.18
C LYS A 254 45.74 11.01 -10.01
N GLY A 255 45.39 9.95 -10.74
CA GLY A 255 46.02 8.62 -10.66
C GLY A 255 45.63 7.87 -9.39
N HIS A 256 44.39 8.02 -8.94
CA HIS A 256 43.88 7.44 -7.69
C HIS A 256 44.67 7.86 -6.43
N LYS A 257 45.33 9.02 -6.48
CA LYS A 257 46.04 9.59 -5.34
C LYS A 257 45.06 10.27 -4.38
N GLY A 258 45.02 9.81 -3.13
CA GLY A 258 44.10 10.28 -2.09
C GLY A 258 42.98 9.29 -1.79
N ASN A 259 42.21 9.54 -0.73
CA ASN A 259 41.13 8.64 -0.29
C ASN A 259 39.77 9.13 -0.80
N LEU A 260 39.13 8.35 -1.68
CA LEU A 260 37.80 8.64 -2.24
C LEU A 260 36.73 8.81 -1.14
N VAL A 261 36.81 8.03 -0.06
CA VAL A 261 35.89 8.11 1.09
C VAL A 261 36.03 9.45 1.81
N THR A 262 37.26 9.97 1.92
CA THR A 262 37.51 11.30 2.49
C THR A 262 36.89 12.39 1.62
N ASN A 263 37.08 12.33 0.30
CA ASN A 263 36.47 13.29 -0.63
C ASN A 263 34.93 13.26 -0.54
N LEU A 264 34.33 12.07 -0.48
CA LEU A 264 32.89 11.91 -0.28
C LEU A 264 32.43 12.48 1.07
N SER A 265 33.21 12.28 2.12
CA SER A 265 32.91 12.82 3.45
C SER A 265 32.97 14.34 3.48
N GLU A 266 33.92 14.95 2.76
CA GLU A 266 33.97 16.41 2.57
C GLU A 266 32.73 16.92 1.82
N LEU A 267 32.31 16.24 0.74
CA LEU A 267 31.06 16.55 0.04
C LEU A 267 29.85 16.45 0.97
N PHE A 268 29.77 15.40 1.81
CA PHE A 268 28.68 15.26 2.77
C PHE A 268 28.62 16.41 3.77
N ARG A 269 29.77 16.92 4.22
CA ARG A 269 29.85 18.08 5.13
C ARG A 269 29.43 19.37 4.45
N GLU A 270 29.84 19.61 3.20
CA GLU A 270 29.37 20.76 2.43
C GLU A 270 27.84 20.73 2.22
N LEU A 271 27.30 19.55 1.91
CA LEU A 271 25.86 19.36 1.77
C LEU A 271 25.14 19.47 3.11
N ASN A 272 25.79 19.17 4.24
CA ASN A 272 25.25 19.45 5.56
C ASN A 272 25.07 20.96 5.79
N ASP A 273 25.99 21.80 5.34
CA ASP A 273 25.83 23.26 5.46
C ASP A 273 24.67 23.79 4.62
N SER A 274 24.36 23.11 3.51
CA SER A 274 23.29 23.53 2.58
C SER A 274 21.92 22.98 3.00
N TYR A 275 21.85 21.69 3.32
CA TYR A 275 20.61 20.97 3.60
C TYR A 275 20.35 20.76 5.09
N ASN A 276 21.37 20.78 5.96
CA ASN A 276 21.33 20.61 7.42
C ASN A 276 20.27 19.61 7.92
N SER A 277 20.12 18.53 7.16
CA SER A 277 19.22 17.45 7.49
C SER A 277 19.96 16.48 8.41
N GLY A 278 19.22 15.79 9.28
CA GLY A 278 19.79 14.65 10.02
C GLY A 278 20.46 13.61 9.11
N LEU A 279 20.18 13.63 7.80
CA LEU A 279 20.84 12.79 6.79
C LEU A 279 22.34 13.13 6.61
N PHE A 280 22.70 14.42 6.54
CA PHE A 280 24.07 14.88 6.32
C PHE A 280 24.80 15.31 7.61
N ALA A 281 24.10 15.29 8.75
CA ALA A 281 24.71 15.53 10.05
C ALA A 281 25.94 14.61 10.28
N PRO A 282 26.99 15.08 10.97
CA PRO A 282 28.20 14.30 11.20
C PRO A 282 27.91 12.89 11.71
N HIS A 283 28.48 11.88 11.05
CA HIS A 283 28.21 10.48 11.35
C HIS A 283 29.49 9.63 11.38
N PHE A 284 29.53 8.59 12.22
CA PHE A 284 30.74 7.76 12.37
C PHE A 284 31.15 7.03 11.08
N SER A 285 30.22 6.83 10.15
CA SER A 285 30.49 6.24 8.83
C SER A 285 31.49 7.05 8.00
N GLU A 286 31.70 8.33 8.28
CA GLU A 286 32.73 9.15 7.60
C GLU A 286 34.15 8.74 7.99
N ASN A 287 34.31 8.04 9.11
CA ASN A 287 35.58 7.48 9.57
C ASN A 287 35.75 6.02 9.15
N ALA A 288 34.89 5.50 8.28
CA ALA A 288 34.97 4.13 7.80
C ALA A 288 36.26 3.89 7.01
N GLU A 289 37.03 2.88 7.40
CA GLU A 289 38.08 2.34 6.53
C GLU A 289 37.43 1.47 5.45
N SER A 290 37.74 1.72 4.17
CA SER A 290 37.14 0.97 3.07
C SER A 290 37.96 1.09 1.80
N GLU A 291 37.83 0.09 0.92
CA GLU A 291 38.29 0.18 -0.45
C GLU A 291 37.41 1.15 -1.27
N PRO A 292 37.95 1.80 -2.31
CA PRO A 292 37.17 2.70 -3.15
C PRO A 292 36.18 1.95 -4.08
N ALA A 293 36.48 0.70 -4.44
CA ALA A 293 35.72 -0.11 -5.40
C ALA A 293 34.19 -0.16 -5.17
N PRO A 294 33.66 -0.42 -3.96
CA PRO A 294 32.22 -0.40 -3.72
C PRO A 294 31.59 0.97 -3.97
N TYR A 295 32.26 2.08 -3.63
CA TYR A 295 31.73 3.43 -3.85
C TYR A 295 31.70 3.77 -5.34
N ILE A 296 32.74 3.39 -6.09
CA ILE A 296 32.81 3.58 -7.54
C ILE A 296 31.64 2.85 -8.20
N LYS A 297 31.47 1.56 -7.90
CA LYS A 297 30.39 0.72 -8.44
C LYS A 297 29.00 1.31 -8.16
N ILE A 298 28.81 1.92 -7.00
CA ILE A 298 27.53 2.54 -6.62
C ILE A 298 27.33 3.86 -7.35
N ILE A 299 28.34 4.74 -7.36
CA ILE A 299 28.24 6.03 -8.04
C ILE A 299 27.98 5.80 -9.52
N GLU A 300 28.75 4.94 -10.19
CA GLU A 300 28.52 4.58 -11.59
C GLU A 300 27.14 3.95 -11.78
N GLY A 301 26.77 2.98 -10.95
CA GLY A 301 25.48 2.29 -11.05
C GLY A 301 24.26 3.16 -10.76
N LEU A 302 24.40 4.23 -9.97
CA LEU A 302 23.34 5.23 -9.76
C LEU A 302 23.13 6.11 -11.00
N HIS A 303 24.12 6.21 -11.88
CA HIS A 303 24.01 6.99 -13.11
C HIS A 303 23.64 6.08 -14.28
N GLU A 304 24.37 5.00 -14.50
CA GLU A 304 24.29 4.12 -15.66
C GLU A 304 23.60 2.77 -15.36
N LEU A 305 22.81 2.30 -16.32
CA LEU A 305 22.24 0.94 -16.30
C LEU A 305 23.35 -0.11 -16.51
N PRO A 306 23.27 -1.27 -15.85
CA PRO A 306 24.21 -2.37 -16.08
C PRO A 306 24.29 -2.75 -17.57
N GLY A 307 25.50 -2.68 -18.15
CA GLY A 307 25.75 -2.92 -19.57
C GLY A 307 25.80 -1.67 -20.45
N GLY A 308 25.59 -0.46 -19.89
CA GLY A 308 25.83 0.82 -20.58
C GLY A 308 24.74 1.25 -21.57
N TYR A 309 23.58 0.59 -21.56
CA TYR A 309 22.51 0.82 -22.56
C TYR A 309 21.49 1.90 -22.15
N GLY A 310 21.68 2.58 -21.01
CA GLY A 310 20.73 3.56 -20.47
C GLY A 310 21.22 4.24 -19.19
N PHE A 311 20.52 5.28 -18.76
CA PHE A 311 20.73 5.95 -17.47
C PHE A 311 19.47 5.90 -16.61
N TYR A 312 19.65 5.90 -15.28
CA TYR A 312 18.54 6.04 -14.34
C TYR A 312 18.07 7.51 -14.26
N ASP A 313 16.76 7.71 -14.13
CA ASP A 313 16.17 9.03 -13.84
C ASP A 313 15.59 9.06 -12.41
N PHE A 314 16.35 9.65 -11.48
CA PHE A 314 15.92 9.80 -10.09
C PHE A 314 14.90 10.95 -9.90
N SER A 315 14.71 11.83 -10.88
CA SER A 315 13.64 12.85 -10.82
C SER A 315 12.25 12.21 -10.95
N ALA A 316 12.18 11.09 -11.68
CA ALA A 316 10.96 10.32 -11.91
C ALA A 316 10.68 9.26 -10.84
N ILE A 317 11.54 9.14 -9.81
CA ILE A 317 11.28 8.26 -8.68
C ILE A 317 10.12 8.81 -7.86
N GLY A 318 8.98 8.13 -7.93
CA GLY A 318 7.92 8.30 -6.95
C GLY A 318 8.40 7.83 -5.57
N ALA A 319 7.99 8.52 -4.50
CA ALA A 319 8.37 8.16 -3.13
C ALA A 319 7.93 6.73 -2.73
N ASP A 320 6.96 6.17 -3.45
CA ASP A 320 6.48 4.79 -3.35
C ASP A 320 7.51 3.76 -3.85
N VAL A 321 8.37 4.12 -4.81
CA VAL A 321 9.37 3.21 -5.39
C VAL A 321 10.45 2.86 -4.36
N LEU A 322 11.08 3.84 -3.72
CA LEU A 322 12.12 3.60 -2.72
C LEU A 322 11.59 2.90 -1.47
N GLY A 323 10.38 3.27 -1.01
CA GLY A 323 9.72 2.58 0.09
C GLY A 323 9.42 1.11 -0.22
N THR A 324 8.81 0.83 -1.37
CA THR A 324 8.52 -0.56 -1.81
C THR A 324 9.80 -1.38 -1.99
N ILE A 325 10.85 -0.77 -2.57
CA ILE A 325 12.17 -1.38 -2.76
C ILE A 325 12.77 -1.81 -1.42
N TYR A 326 12.69 -0.94 -0.42
CA TYR A 326 13.34 -1.22 0.84
C TYR A 326 12.57 -2.22 1.70
N GLU A 327 11.24 -2.19 1.70
CA GLU A 327 10.43 -3.19 2.41
C GLU A 327 10.65 -4.61 1.86
N GLN A 328 10.81 -4.74 0.54
CA GLN A 328 11.19 -6.00 -0.10
C GLN A 328 12.58 -6.48 0.35
N TYR A 329 13.49 -5.55 0.63
CA TYR A 329 14.82 -5.82 1.14
C TYR A 329 14.81 -6.18 2.64
N LEU A 330 14.10 -5.43 3.48
CA LEU A 330 13.91 -5.74 4.91
C LEU A 330 13.35 -7.13 5.10
N GLY A 331 12.29 -7.46 4.36
CA GLY A 331 11.72 -8.80 4.36
C GLY A 331 12.73 -9.89 3.97
N TYR A 332 13.73 -9.58 3.14
CA TYR A 332 14.81 -10.51 2.77
C TYR A 332 15.88 -10.64 3.87
N ILE A 333 16.37 -9.53 4.45
CA ILE A 333 17.39 -9.52 5.51
C ILE A 333 16.89 -10.18 6.79
N ALA A 334 15.68 -9.85 7.21
CA ALA A 334 15.01 -10.45 8.34
C ALA A 334 14.99 -11.99 8.31
N GLN A 335 14.87 -12.57 7.11
CA GLN A 335 14.77 -14.01 6.91
C GLN A 335 16.13 -14.70 6.85
N ASN A 336 17.21 -13.96 6.59
CA ASN A 336 18.57 -14.52 6.52
C ASN A 336 19.63 -13.53 7.08
N PRO A 337 19.74 -13.40 8.41
CA PRO A 337 20.70 -12.49 9.06
C PRO A 337 22.16 -12.76 8.69
N ASP A 338 22.48 -14.00 8.29
CA ASP A 338 23.82 -14.47 7.94
C ASP A 338 24.03 -14.73 6.44
N ALA A 339 23.06 -14.43 5.56
CA ALA A 339 23.18 -14.78 4.14
C ALA A 339 24.19 -13.89 3.40
N THR A 340 25.16 -14.55 2.78
CA THR A 340 26.15 -13.96 1.86
C THR A 340 25.73 -14.00 0.38
N GLU A 341 24.52 -14.47 0.05
CA GLU A 341 24.03 -14.55 -1.34
C GLU A 341 22.52 -14.23 -1.47
N VAL A 342 22.20 -13.34 -2.41
CA VAL A 342 20.82 -13.02 -2.83
C VAL A 342 20.30 -14.12 -3.75
N VAL A 343 19.56 -15.09 -3.20
CA VAL A 343 18.84 -16.08 -4.01
C VAL A 343 17.34 -15.96 -3.81
N SER A 344 16.63 -15.85 -4.94
CA SER A 344 15.18 -15.83 -5.05
C SER A 344 14.54 -17.13 -4.55
N LYS A 345 13.93 -17.13 -3.36
CA LYS A 345 12.90 -18.11 -3.00
C LYS A 345 11.72 -17.43 -2.30
N ARG A 346 10.57 -17.47 -2.99
CA ARG A 346 9.23 -16.94 -2.63
C ARG A 346 8.62 -17.42 -1.29
N GLY A 347 9.33 -18.19 -0.46
CA GLY A 347 8.71 -19.10 0.51
C GLY A 347 8.50 -18.63 1.95
N LYS A 348 8.96 -17.44 2.37
CA LYS A 348 9.04 -17.13 3.82
C LYS A 348 8.63 -15.72 4.28
N ARG A 349 7.84 -14.99 3.47
CA ARG A 349 7.25 -13.67 3.85
C ARG A 349 6.32 -13.72 5.09
N LYS A 350 5.82 -14.90 5.49
CA LYS A 350 4.83 -15.11 6.56
C LYS A 350 5.30 -14.83 8.00
N GLN A 351 6.60 -14.69 8.30
CA GLN A 351 7.08 -14.67 9.70
C GLN A 351 7.18 -13.29 10.37
N GLN A 352 7.11 -12.18 9.63
CA GLN A 352 7.25 -10.83 10.22
C GLN A 352 6.12 -9.84 9.88
N GLY A 353 5.13 -10.23 9.07
CA GLY A 353 3.96 -9.37 8.82
C GLY A 353 4.23 -8.08 8.02
N ILE A 354 5.42 -7.94 7.42
CA ILE A 354 5.84 -6.76 6.66
C ILE A 354 5.22 -6.82 5.25
N PHE A 355 4.13 -6.09 5.03
CA PHE A 355 3.44 -5.99 3.73
C PHE A 355 3.22 -4.53 3.34
N TYR A 356 3.68 -4.18 2.13
CA TYR A 356 3.44 -2.84 1.56
C TYR A 356 1.96 -2.65 1.24
N THR A 357 1.39 -1.58 1.79
CA THR A 357 -0.01 -1.21 1.55
C THR A 357 -0.16 -0.59 0.14
N PRO A 358 -0.98 -1.17 -0.75
CA PRO A 358 -1.16 -0.63 -2.09
C PRO A 358 -1.58 0.84 -2.08
N ARG A 359 -1.08 1.62 -3.04
CA ARG A 359 -1.25 3.08 -3.07
C ARG A 359 -2.72 3.51 -3.06
N PHE A 360 -3.59 2.76 -3.73
CA PHE A 360 -5.02 3.06 -3.74
C PHE A 360 -5.65 2.90 -2.34
N VAL A 361 -5.23 1.90 -1.54
CA VAL A 361 -5.69 1.72 -0.15
C VAL A 361 -5.22 2.90 0.69
N VAL A 362 -3.95 3.27 0.56
CA VAL A 362 -3.37 4.41 1.29
C VAL A 362 -4.14 5.69 0.98
N LYS A 363 -4.33 6.00 -0.31
CA LYS A 363 -5.15 7.13 -0.77
C LYS A 363 -6.55 7.10 -0.19
N TYR A 364 -7.20 5.95 -0.27
CA TYR A 364 -8.56 5.77 0.24
C TYR A 364 -8.67 6.12 1.72
N ILE A 365 -7.77 5.58 2.55
CA ILE A 365 -7.76 5.80 4.00
C ILE A 365 -7.46 7.26 4.33
N VAL A 366 -6.42 7.84 3.71
CA VAL A 366 -6.02 9.23 3.98
C VAL A 366 -7.12 10.21 3.58
N GLN A 367 -7.75 10.02 2.42
CA GLN A 367 -8.85 10.89 1.98
C GLN A 367 -10.07 10.77 2.89
N ASN A 368 -10.44 9.54 3.29
CA ASN A 368 -11.59 9.31 4.18
C ASN A 368 -11.31 9.64 5.67
N THR A 369 -10.09 10.09 6.01
CA THR A 369 -9.73 10.57 7.35
C THR A 369 -9.28 12.03 7.31
N LEU A 370 -8.01 12.27 6.98
CA LEU A 370 -7.39 13.59 6.88
C LEU A 370 -8.14 14.48 5.89
N GLY A 371 -8.45 13.98 4.69
CA GLY A 371 -9.22 14.75 3.69
C GLY A 371 -10.55 15.25 4.24
N ARG A 372 -11.37 14.35 4.80
CA ARG A 372 -12.65 14.70 5.46
C ARG A 372 -12.49 15.73 6.58
N MET A 373 -11.40 15.68 7.33
CA MET A 373 -11.16 16.62 8.45
C MET A 373 -10.70 17.99 7.94
N LEU A 374 -9.88 18.02 6.88
CA LEU A 374 -9.45 19.25 6.22
C LEU A 374 -10.60 19.97 5.52
N GLU A 375 -11.53 19.27 4.88
CA GLU A 375 -12.73 19.91 4.28
C GLU A 375 -13.60 20.64 5.31
N LYS A 376 -13.58 20.18 6.57
CA LYS A 376 -14.29 20.83 7.69
C LYS A 376 -13.47 21.92 8.36
N GLY A 377 -12.15 21.94 8.13
CA GLY A 377 -11.19 22.84 8.76
C GLY A 377 -10.70 23.92 7.80
N GLY A 378 -10.32 25.09 8.33
CA GLY A 378 -9.65 26.12 7.52
C GLY A 378 -8.14 25.91 7.46
N LEU A 379 -7.44 26.85 6.80
CA LEU A 379 -5.97 26.90 6.74
C LEU A 379 -5.29 26.76 8.11
N ASP A 380 -5.76 27.48 9.14
CA ASP A 380 -5.16 27.42 10.49
C ASP A 380 -5.24 26.03 11.10
N PHE A 381 -6.34 25.31 10.82
CA PHE A 381 -6.51 23.94 11.27
C PHE A 381 -5.52 23.02 10.54
N ALA A 382 -5.42 23.12 9.22
CA ALA A 382 -4.48 22.35 8.40
C ALA A 382 -3.02 22.54 8.83
N LEU A 383 -2.61 23.77 9.18
CA LEU A 383 -1.25 24.06 9.65
C LEU A 383 -0.93 23.47 11.03
N ASN A 384 -1.93 23.09 11.82
CA ASN A 384 -1.73 22.64 13.19
C ASN A 384 -2.09 21.16 13.44
N ILE A 385 -2.77 20.51 12.50
CA ILE A 385 -3.23 19.13 12.62
C ILE A 385 -2.07 18.13 12.82
N LYS A 386 -2.27 17.13 13.68
CA LYS A 386 -1.28 16.11 14.05
C LYS A 386 -1.68 14.74 13.51
N VAL A 387 -0.99 14.28 12.48
CA VAL A 387 -1.23 13.01 11.77
C VAL A 387 -0.18 12.00 12.19
N LEU A 388 -0.63 10.85 12.69
CA LEU A 388 0.24 9.76 13.16
C LEU A 388 0.05 8.49 12.32
N ASP A 389 1.17 7.84 12.00
CA ASP A 389 1.22 6.40 11.70
C ASP A 389 2.03 5.66 12.80
N PRO A 390 1.39 4.80 13.63
CA PRO A 390 2.04 4.14 14.76
C PRO A 390 2.83 2.88 14.38
N ALA A 391 2.83 2.47 13.11
CA ALA A 391 3.65 1.38 12.57
C ALA A 391 4.04 1.76 11.13
N CYS A 392 4.82 2.83 11.01
CA CYS A 392 4.89 3.58 9.76
C CYS A 392 5.65 2.90 8.62
N GLY A 393 6.45 1.86 8.90
CA GLY A 393 7.28 1.18 7.91
C GLY A 393 8.12 2.19 7.14
N SER A 394 8.06 2.08 5.81
CA SER A 394 8.67 3.00 4.84
C SER A 394 7.96 4.36 4.64
N GLY A 395 6.83 4.59 5.32
CA GLY A 395 6.20 5.89 5.42
C GLY A 395 5.09 6.18 4.39
N SER A 396 4.55 5.16 3.72
CA SER A 396 3.56 5.33 2.64
C SER A 396 2.35 6.18 3.03
N PHE A 397 1.79 5.97 4.23
CA PHE A 397 0.67 6.76 4.75
C PHE A 397 1.08 8.21 5.04
N LEU A 398 2.27 8.43 5.59
CA LEU A 398 2.78 9.76 5.88
C LEU A 398 3.12 10.55 4.61
N LEU A 399 3.57 9.88 3.55
CA LEU A 399 3.81 10.48 2.24
C LEU A 399 2.50 10.94 1.57
N GLU A 400 1.46 10.12 1.62
CA GLU A 400 0.15 10.53 1.10
C GLU A 400 -0.47 11.62 1.96
N ALA A 401 -0.33 11.56 3.29
CA ALA A 401 -0.76 12.65 4.18
C ALA A 401 -0.01 13.96 3.91
N PHE A 402 1.31 13.88 3.63
CA PHE A 402 2.11 15.02 3.20
C PHE A 402 1.54 15.64 1.92
N ASP A 403 1.26 14.82 0.91
CA ASP A 403 0.72 15.31 -0.38
C ASP A 403 -0.64 15.97 -0.22
N VAL A 404 -1.53 15.38 0.58
CA VAL A 404 -2.86 15.94 0.88
C VAL A 404 -2.72 17.30 1.59
N LEU A 405 -1.83 17.41 2.59
CA LEU A 405 -1.58 18.67 3.29
C LEU A 405 -0.92 19.72 2.39
N ASP A 406 0.09 19.35 1.60
CA ASP A 406 0.81 20.27 0.71
C ASP A 406 -0.15 20.89 -0.30
N ASN A 407 -0.96 20.05 -0.95
CA ASN A 407 -1.96 20.48 -1.92
C ASN A 407 -3.05 21.37 -1.28
N PHE A 408 -3.58 20.96 -0.13
CA PHE A 408 -4.62 21.72 0.56
C PHE A 408 -4.12 23.09 1.01
N VAL A 409 -2.94 23.16 1.62
CA VAL A 409 -2.37 24.43 2.12
C VAL A 409 -1.99 25.35 0.95
N ALA A 410 -1.45 24.83 -0.15
CA ALA A 410 -1.18 25.65 -1.35
C ALA A 410 -2.48 26.24 -1.91
N HIS A 411 -3.52 25.41 -2.04
CA HIS A 411 -4.83 25.85 -2.51
C HIS A 411 -5.42 26.97 -1.65
N GLU A 412 -5.45 26.78 -0.31
CA GLU A 412 -5.98 27.78 0.62
C GLU A 412 -5.18 29.09 0.64
N ARG A 413 -3.90 29.05 0.25
CA ARG A 413 -3.05 30.24 0.10
C ARG A 413 -3.11 30.88 -1.30
N GLY A 414 -3.79 30.25 -2.26
CA GLY A 414 -3.79 30.68 -3.66
C GLY A 414 -2.42 30.50 -4.35
N GLU A 415 -1.61 29.56 -3.86
CA GLU A 415 -0.28 29.24 -4.39
C GLU A 415 -0.39 28.17 -5.48
N ILE A 416 0.31 28.36 -6.60
CA ILE A 416 0.48 27.33 -7.63
C ILE A 416 1.78 26.59 -7.35
N ILE A 417 1.68 25.30 -7.03
CA ILE A 417 2.84 24.45 -6.71
C ILE A 417 3.81 24.44 -7.91
N GLY A 418 5.08 24.71 -7.63
CA GLY A 418 6.16 24.78 -8.62
C GLY A 418 6.43 26.18 -9.18
N GLU A 419 5.52 27.16 -9.00
CA GLU A 419 5.78 28.53 -9.49
C GLU A 419 6.70 29.32 -8.56
N ASN A 420 6.62 29.10 -7.25
CA ASN A 420 7.46 29.77 -6.27
C ASN A 420 8.19 28.75 -5.39
N PRO A 421 9.42 28.33 -5.79
CA PRO A 421 10.18 27.30 -5.08
C PRO A 421 10.41 27.61 -3.60
N LYS A 422 10.49 28.89 -3.21
CA LYS A 422 10.66 29.29 -1.81
C LYS A 422 9.38 29.13 -0.99
N ALA A 423 8.23 29.48 -1.56
CA ALA A 423 6.95 29.28 -0.86
C ALA A 423 6.64 27.79 -0.68
N ASP A 424 6.91 26.98 -1.70
CA ASP A 424 6.77 25.52 -1.62
C ASP A 424 7.68 24.91 -0.54
N ALA A 425 8.94 25.31 -0.55
CA ALA A 425 9.94 25.00 0.46
C ALA A 425 9.44 25.28 1.90
N ASP A 426 9.07 26.54 2.19
CA ASP A 426 8.63 26.97 3.51
C ASP A 426 7.39 26.19 3.99
N ARG A 427 6.42 25.98 3.08
CA ARG A 427 5.20 25.21 3.35
C ARG A 427 5.49 23.75 3.66
N ARG A 428 6.28 23.08 2.82
CA ARG A 428 6.63 21.66 2.98
C ARG A 428 7.46 21.40 4.22
N LYS A 429 8.40 22.31 4.53
CA LYS A 429 9.19 22.27 5.76
C LYS A 429 8.31 22.35 7.01
N HIS A 430 7.32 23.25 7.00
CA HIS A 430 6.34 23.34 8.09
C HIS A 430 5.57 22.03 8.27
N ILE A 431 5.05 21.45 7.18
CA ILE A 431 4.28 20.20 7.20
C ILE A 431 5.11 19.05 7.79
N LEU A 432 6.34 18.88 7.31
CA LEU A 432 7.21 17.82 7.80
C LEU A 432 7.57 17.94 9.29
N ALA A 433 7.80 19.16 9.77
CA ALA A 433 8.24 19.39 11.14
C ALA A 433 7.08 19.40 12.15
N ASN A 434 5.87 19.79 11.73
CA ASN A 434 4.77 20.07 12.64
C ASN A 434 3.57 19.14 12.49
N ASN A 435 3.33 18.53 11.33
CA ASN A 435 2.08 17.83 11.08
C ASN A 435 2.19 16.31 11.11
N LEU A 436 3.30 15.74 10.64
CA LEU A 436 3.44 14.30 10.43
C LEU A 436 4.18 13.65 11.59
N TYR A 437 3.76 12.47 12.03
CA TYR A 437 4.37 11.71 13.11
C TYR A 437 4.39 10.23 12.74
N GLY A 438 5.48 9.53 13.06
CA GLY A 438 5.68 8.14 12.68
C GLY A 438 6.43 7.39 13.76
N VAL A 439 5.98 6.19 14.08
CA VAL A 439 6.71 5.28 14.96
C VAL A 439 6.85 3.93 14.27
N ASP A 440 8.05 3.36 14.29
CA ASP A 440 8.27 1.98 13.86
C ASP A 440 9.27 1.27 14.78
N LEU A 441 9.13 -0.05 14.91
CA LEU A 441 10.03 -0.87 15.70
C LEU A 441 11.42 -0.97 15.05
N ASP A 442 11.46 -0.99 13.71
CA ASP A 442 12.69 -1.11 12.94
C ASP A 442 13.32 0.27 12.67
N THR A 443 14.55 0.46 13.16
CA THR A 443 15.35 1.67 12.89
C THR A 443 15.52 1.91 11.40
N GLN A 444 15.67 0.86 10.60
CA GLN A 444 15.89 1.00 9.16
C GLN A 444 14.64 1.61 8.49
N ALA A 445 13.46 1.08 8.79
CA ALA A 445 12.17 1.60 8.32
C ALA A 445 12.00 3.10 8.67
N VAL A 446 12.35 3.49 9.91
CA VAL A 446 12.36 4.89 10.36
C VAL A 446 13.26 5.78 9.50
N GLU A 447 14.49 5.35 9.22
CA GLU A 447 15.43 6.16 8.41
C GLU A 447 14.96 6.31 6.95
N ILE A 448 14.16 5.39 6.45
CA ILE A 448 13.58 5.48 5.09
C ILE A 448 12.35 6.32 5.04
N THR A 449 11.48 6.21 6.04
CA THR A 449 10.38 7.15 6.18
C THR A 449 10.94 8.58 6.15
N LYS A 450 12.02 8.86 6.89
CA LYS A 450 12.70 10.16 6.86
C LYS A 450 13.27 10.48 5.47
N LEU A 451 13.99 9.56 4.83
CA LEU A 451 14.53 9.77 3.47
C LEU A 451 13.42 10.08 2.47
N ASN A 452 12.37 9.27 2.43
CA ASN A 452 11.25 9.44 1.51
C ASN A 452 10.55 10.79 1.73
N LEU A 453 10.36 11.20 2.99
CA LEU A 453 9.79 12.50 3.31
C LEU A 453 10.69 13.66 2.84
N TRP A 454 12.01 13.58 3.07
CA TRP A 454 12.96 14.59 2.56
C TRP A 454 13.00 14.63 1.04
N LEU A 455 13.04 13.48 0.37
CA LEU A 455 12.99 13.38 -1.08
C LEU A 455 11.65 13.90 -1.62
N ARG A 456 10.55 13.73 -0.90
CA ARG A 456 9.25 14.27 -1.31
C ARG A 456 9.17 15.79 -1.12
N SER A 457 9.80 16.32 -0.07
CA SER A 457 9.71 17.75 0.27
C SER A 457 10.68 18.64 -0.47
N VAL A 458 11.88 18.16 -0.82
CA VAL A 458 12.95 19.00 -1.38
C VAL A 458 12.54 19.65 -2.71
N ALA A 459 12.53 21.00 -2.72
CA ALA A 459 12.12 21.82 -3.86
C ALA A 459 13.26 22.72 -4.39
N ASN A 460 14.19 23.11 -3.52
CA ASN A 460 15.33 23.97 -3.82
C ASN A 460 16.51 23.62 -2.88
N ARG A 461 17.63 24.34 -3.03
CA ARG A 461 18.82 24.18 -2.18
C ARG A 461 18.64 24.94 -0.86
N GLU A 462 18.11 24.27 0.15
CA GLU A 462 17.86 24.86 1.47
C GLU A 462 17.88 23.83 2.62
N HIS A 463 17.87 24.35 3.84
CA HIS A 463 17.79 23.54 5.05
C HIS A 463 16.48 22.77 5.17
N LEU A 464 16.57 21.45 5.03
CA LEU A 464 15.53 20.49 5.34
C LEU A 464 15.31 20.40 6.86
N PRO A 465 14.09 20.17 7.32
CA PRO A 465 13.84 20.02 8.74
C PRO A 465 14.43 18.70 9.26
N HIS A 466 14.98 18.75 10.48
CA HIS A 466 15.12 17.54 11.28
C HIS A 466 13.73 16.94 11.52
N LEU A 467 13.62 15.62 11.53
CA LEU A 467 12.35 14.91 11.72
C LEU A 467 12.33 14.17 13.08
N PRO A 468 12.31 14.89 14.23
CA PRO A 468 12.27 14.25 15.55
C PRO A 468 10.92 13.58 15.83
N ASN A 469 9.92 13.87 15.01
CA ASN A 469 8.56 13.33 14.97
C ASN A 469 8.48 11.92 14.35
N ILE A 470 9.54 11.45 13.67
CA ILE A 470 9.63 10.07 13.16
C ILE A 470 10.64 9.31 14.03
N ARG A 471 10.17 8.39 14.86
CA ARG A 471 10.96 7.75 15.93
C ARG A 471 10.98 6.23 15.84
N GLN A 472 12.07 5.66 16.33
CA GLN A 472 12.10 4.23 16.63
C GLN A 472 11.37 3.97 17.95
N GLY A 473 10.51 2.96 17.98
CA GLY A 473 9.81 2.55 19.20
C GLY A 473 8.91 1.34 19.02
N ASN A 474 8.74 0.60 20.10
CA ASN A 474 7.71 -0.41 20.24
C ASN A 474 6.40 0.25 20.68
N SER A 475 5.53 0.51 19.72
CA SER A 475 4.25 1.20 19.93
C SER A 475 3.33 0.56 20.98
N LEU A 476 3.53 -0.73 21.32
CA LEU A 476 2.71 -1.47 22.28
C LEU A 476 3.35 -1.63 23.67
N VAL A 477 4.68 -1.47 23.79
CA VAL A 477 5.42 -1.80 25.02
C VAL A 477 6.28 -0.62 25.46
N ASP A 478 5.99 -0.06 26.64
CA ASP A 478 6.75 1.04 27.23
C ASP A 478 7.70 0.61 28.37
N ASP A 479 7.66 -0.68 28.73
CA ASP A 479 8.54 -1.30 29.72
C ASP A 479 9.95 -1.56 29.13
N LYS A 480 10.96 -0.92 29.73
CA LYS A 480 12.37 -1.04 29.34
C LYS A 480 12.94 -2.43 29.61
N ASP A 481 12.45 -3.16 30.61
CA ASP A 481 12.94 -4.50 30.91
C ASP A 481 12.48 -5.51 29.84
N LEU A 482 11.40 -5.20 29.11
CA LEU A 482 10.86 -6.03 28.04
C LEU A 482 11.35 -5.61 26.65
N ALA A 483 11.32 -4.31 26.35
CA ALA A 483 11.61 -3.80 25.00
C ALA A 483 12.98 -3.10 24.88
N GLY A 484 13.76 -3.03 25.96
CA GLY A 484 15.08 -2.38 25.97
C GLY A 484 15.01 -0.92 25.50
N ASP A 485 15.91 -0.56 24.59
CA ASP A 485 15.97 0.79 24.02
C ASP A 485 14.78 1.11 23.10
N THR A 486 14.02 0.09 22.67
CA THR A 486 12.81 0.30 21.85
C THR A 486 11.57 0.57 22.69
N ALA A 487 11.62 0.49 24.02
CA ALA A 487 10.47 0.77 24.87
C ALA A 487 9.93 2.20 24.66
N PHE A 488 8.65 2.32 24.27
CA PHE A 488 8.10 3.59 23.79
C PHE A 488 6.90 4.07 24.61
N SER A 489 7.12 5.10 25.42
CA SER A 489 6.05 5.72 26.22
C SER A 489 5.48 6.94 25.49
N TRP A 490 4.36 6.77 24.80
CA TRP A 490 3.72 7.81 23.98
C TRP A 490 3.62 9.19 24.66
N LYS A 491 3.21 9.23 25.94
CA LYS A 491 3.07 10.48 26.70
C LYS A 491 4.41 11.16 26.99
N ARG A 492 5.47 10.39 27.20
CA ARG A 492 6.82 10.92 27.45
C ARG A 492 7.49 11.35 26.16
N GLU A 493 7.24 10.63 25.08
CA GLU A 493 7.87 10.87 23.79
C GLU A 493 7.22 12.08 23.08
N PHE A 494 5.91 12.26 23.19
CA PHE A 494 5.16 13.36 22.56
C PHE A 494 4.33 14.18 23.57
N PRO A 495 4.94 14.77 24.60
CA PRO A 495 4.21 15.42 25.69
C PRO A 495 3.26 16.51 25.20
N GLU A 496 3.68 17.34 24.24
CA GLU A 496 2.90 18.43 23.68
C GLU A 496 1.62 17.99 22.93
N ILE A 497 1.61 16.75 22.43
CA ILE A 497 0.45 16.13 21.77
C ILE A 497 -0.53 15.63 22.83
N PHE A 498 -0.01 14.96 23.87
CA PHE A 498 -0.83 14.40 24.94
C PHE A 498 -1.36 15.46 25.92
N GLU A 499 -0.68 16.60 26.07
CA GLU A 499 -1.22 17.79 26.74
C GLU A 499 -2.50 18.30 26.04
N LYS A 500 -2.61 18.11 24.72
CA LYS A 500 -3.79 18.43 23.92
C LYS A 500 -4.77 17.26 23.77
N GLY A 501 -4.53 16.16 24.49
CA GLY A 501 -5.39 14.99 24.54
C GLY A 501 -5.10 13.89 23.52
N GLY A 502 -4.06 14.01 22.69
CA GLY A 502 -3.67 12.99 21.69
C GLY A 502 -3.65 13.51 20.25
N PHE A 503 -3.50 12.59 19.30
CA PHE A 503 -3.41 12.90 17.86
C PHE A 503 -4.77 13.21 17.22
N ASP A 504 -4.77 14.07 16.20
CA ASP A 504 -5.96 14.44 15.40
C ASP A 504 -6.36 13.35 14.42
N ILE A 505 -5.37 12.72 13.79
CA ILE A 505 -5.54 11.68 12.79
C ILE A 505 -4.59 10.53 13.14
N VAL A 506 -5.10 9.30 13.17
CA VAL A 506 -4.28 8.09 13.26
C VAL A 506 -4.58 7.21 12.05
N ILE A 507 -3.58 6.96 11.22
CA ILE A 507 -3.72 6.18 9.98
C ILE A 507 -2.65 5.10 9.93
N GLY A 508 -2.90 4.00 9.23
CA GLY A 508 -1.84 3.03 9.01
C GLY A 508 -2.30 1.62 8.66
N ASN A 509 -1.32 0.75 8.52
CA ASN A 509 -1.47 -0.70 8.38
C ASN A 509 -0.75 -1.38 9.55
N PRO A 510 -1.46 -1.69 10.66
CA PRO A 510 -0.85 -2.36 11.81
C PRO A 510 -0.23 -3.73 11.45
N PRO A 511 0.78 -4.20 12.19
CA PRO A 511 1.32 -5.54 11.99
C PRO A 511 0.32 -6.63 12.40
N TYR A 512 0.29 -7.75 11.66
CA TYR A 512 -0.60 -8.89 11.89
C TYR A 512 0.20 -10.08 12.42
N GLY A 513 -0.32 -10.78 13.44
CA GLY A 513 0.34 -11.98 13.95
C GLY A 513 -0.21 -12.45 15.29
N MET A 514 -0.48 -13.75 15.38
CA MET A 514 -0.94 -14.36 16.64
C MET A 514 0.23 -14.56 17.62
N LEU A 515 0.07 -14.02 18.82
CA LEU A 515 0.94 -14.25 19.97
C LEU A 515 0.34 -15.35 20.85
N GLN A 516 1.14 -16.39 21.09
CA GLN A 516 0.78 -17.57 21.87
C GLN A 516 1.95 -17.99 22.78
N PRO A 517 1.70 -18.75 23.86
CA PRO A 517 2.75 -19.17 24.80
C PRO A 517 3.92 -19.94 24.19
N HIS A 518 3.75 -20.51 22.99
CA HIS A 518 4.79 -21.28 22.31
C HIS A 518 5.65 -20.44 21.33
N ASN A 519 5.23 -19.22 20.98
CA ASN A 519 5.92 -18.35 20.03
C ASN A 519 6.21 -16.93 20.56
N ALA A 520 5.84 -16.62 21.80
CA ALA A 520 6.06 -15.33 22.44
C ALA A 520 6.61 -15.49 23.87
N ASP A 521 7.41 -14.53 24.31
CA ASP A 521 7.96 -14.49 25.67
C ASP A 521 6.83 -14.41 26.72
N ARG A 522 6.94 -15.19 27.80
CA ARG A 522 5.93 -15.25 28.85
C ARG A 522 5.71 -13.91 29.54
N ARG A 523 6.78 -13.16 29.83
CA ARG A 523 6.69 -11.84 30.48
C ARG A 523 6.03 -10.83 29.55
N LEU A 524 6.31 -10.90 28.25
CA LEU A 524 5.62 -10.09 27.25
C LEU A 524 4.11 -10.39 27.26
N LEU A 525 3.71 -11.67 27.24
CA LEU A 525 2.29 -12.04 27.31
C LEU A 525 1.63 -11.55 28.61
N GLU A 526 2.31 -11.68 29.75
CA GLU A 526 1.82 -11.18 31.05
C GLU A 526 1.63 -9.65 31.02
N TYR A 527 2.61 -8.91 30.47
CA TYR A 527 2.52 -7.46 30.28
C TYR A 527 1.35 -7.08 29.36
N LEU A 528 1.20 -7.75 28.20
CA LEU A 528 0.13 -7.43 27.25
C LEU A 528 -1.26 -7.69 27.86
N ASN A 529 -1.45 -8.79 28.59
CA ASN A 529 -2.71 -9.06 29.30
C ASN A 529 -3.00 -8.05 30.42
N ALA A 530 -1.97 -7.49 31.06
CA ALA A 530 -2.14 -6.49 32.11
C ALA A 530 -2.46 -5.09 31.57
N ASN A 531 -1.95 -4.74 30.38
CA ASN A 531 -2.00 -3.39 29.84
C ASN A 531 -3.03 -3.18 28.71
N PHE A 532 -3.56 -4.24 28.12
CA PHE A 532 -4.54 -4.17 27.04
C PHE A 532 -5.82 -4.92 27.39
N LYS A 533 -6.97 -4.24 27.27
CA LYS A 533 -8.28 -4.82 27.56
C LYS A 533 -8.64 -5.90 26.56
N VAL A 534 -8.24 -5.75 25.29
CA VAL A 534 -8.55 -6.70 24.21
C VAL A 534 -7.67 -7.95 24.23
N ALA A 535 -6.58 -7.94 25.00
CA ALA A 535 -5.73 -9.11 25.17
C ALA A 535 -6.50 -10.22 25.91
N SER A 536 -6.92 -11.27 25.20
CA SER A 536 -7.55 -12.45 25.80
C SER A 536 -7.43 -13.70 24.92
N PHE A 537 -7.15 -14.85 25.56
CA PHE A 537 -7.04 -16.21 24.98
C PHE A 537 -6.11 -16.38 23.76
N LYS A 538 -6.44 -15.76 22.62
CA LYS A 538 -5.65 -15.72 21.38
C LYS A 538 -5.41 -14.26 20.96
N ILE A 539 -4.29 -13.72 21.43
CA ILE A 539 -3.90 -12.34 21.15
C ILE A 539 -3.41 -12.25 19.70
N ASP A 540 -3.99 -11.35 18.92
CA ASP A 540 -3.44 -10.94 17.62
C ASP A 540 -2.91 -9.52 17.76
N ILE A 541 -1.74 -9.25 17.20
CA ILE A 541 -1.03 -7.97 17.35
C ILE A 541 -1.89 -6.81 16.86
N PHE A 542 -2.63 -6.98 15.75
CA PHE A 542 -3.44 -5.89 15.20
C PHE A 542 -4.59 -5.48 16.12
N HIS A 543 -5.13 -6.40 16.95
CA HIS A 543 -6.14 -6.04 17.96
C HIS A 543 -5.57 -5.04 18.97
N LEU A 544 -4.32 -5.29 19.43
CA LEU A 544 -3.63 -4.43 20.39
C LEU A 544 -3.31 -3.06 19.78
N PHE A 545 -2.93 -3.02 18.50
CA PHE A 545 -2.74 -1.77 17.77
C PHE A 545 -4.04 -0.99 17.61
N MET A 546 -5.17 -1.65 17.33
CA MET A 546 -6.46 -0.96 17.26
C MET A 546 -6.82 -0.31 18.62
N GLU A 547 -6.66 -1.04 19.73
CA GLU A 547 -6.82 -0.46 21.09
C GLU A 547 -5.83 0.70 21.29
N LYS A 548 -4.55 0.54 20.91
CA LYS A 548 -3.55 1.60 21.05
C LYS A 548 -3.89 2.85 20.23
N CYS A 549 -4.35 2.69 18.99
CA CYS A 549 -4.80 3.79 18.13
C CYS A 549 -5.95 4.55 18.76
N LEU A 550 -6.89 3.85 19.40
CA LEU A 550 -7.95 4.49 20.19
C LEU A 550 -7.33 5.25 21.37
N ASP A 551 -6.44 4.66 22.16
CA ASP A 551 -5.83 5.31 23.33
C ASP A 551 -5.09 6.62 23.01
N ILE A 552 -4.33 6.63 21.91
CA ILE A 552 -3.44 7.75 21.56
C ILE A 552 -4.15 8.87 20.78
N ALA A 553 -5.36 8.62 20.30
CA ALA A 553 -6.16 9.60 19.57
C ALA A 553 -7.01 10.46 20.51
N ARG A 554 -7.12 11.76 20.21
CA ARG A 554 -7.91 12.71 20.99
C ARG A 554 -9.40 12.63 20.68
N ASN A 555 -10.27 13.22 21.50
CA ASN A 555 -11.69 13.27 21.18
C ASN A 555 -11.95 14.02 19.84
N ASN A 556 -12.92 13.57 19.05
CA ASN A 556 -13.21 14.03 17.68
C ASN A 556 -12.12 13.75 16.63
N SER A 557 -11.09 12.97 16.96
CA SER A 557 -10.07 12.52 16.00
C SER A 557 -10.65 11.55 14.98
N TYR A 558 -9.98 11.41 13.83
CA TYR A 558 -10.27 10.37 12.86
C TYR A 558 -9.22 9.26 12.92
N ILE A 559 -9.66 8.01 12.83
CA ILE A 559 -8.78 6.84 12.82
C ILE A 559 -9.10 6.02 11.58
N GLY A 560 -8.12 5.70 10.75
CA GLY A 560 -8.30 4.95 9.51
C GLY A 560 -7.28 3.83 9.39
N LEU A 561 -7.73 2.58 9.44
CA LEU A 561 -6.83 1.42 9.47
C LEU A 561 -7.24 0.38 8.45
N ILE A 562 -6.25 -0.29 7.83
CA ILE A 562 -6.45 -1.56 7.13
C ILE A 562 -6.02 -2.72 8.05
N VAL A 563 -6.95 -3.65 8.28
CA VAL A 563 -6.78 -4.78 9.22
C VAL A 563 -7.41 -6.06 8.65
N PRO A 564 -7.12 -7.25 9.18
CA PRO A 564 -7.80 -8.48 8.76
C PRO A 564 -9.30 -8.41 9.06
N ASN A 565 -10.19 -8.79 8.14
CA ASN A 565 -11.64 -8.70 8.33
C ASN A 565 -12.19 -9.60 9.46
N THR A 566 -11.36 -10.50 10.00
CA THR A 566 -11.72 -11.45 11.04
C THR A 566 -12.24 -10.80 12.33
N PHE A 567 -11.84 -9.55 12.64
CA PHE A 567 -12.35 -8.86 13.84
C PHE A 567 -13.86 -8.56 13.78
N ILE A 568 -14.46 -8.62 12.59
CA ILE A 568 -15.91 -8.37 12.39
C ILE A 568 -16.73 -9.55 12.93
N THR A 569 -16.29 -10.79 12.67
CA THR A 569 -17.11 -12.00 12.91
C THR A 569 -16.50 -12.99 13.91
N ASN A 570 -15.28 -12.77 14.38
CA ASN A 570 -14.65 -13.66 15.35
C ASN A 570 -15.22 -13.42 16.75
N VAL A 571 -15.71 -14.49 17.39
CA VAL A 571 -16.31 -14.43 18.74
C VAL A 571 -15.30 -13.98 19.81
N TYR A 572 -14.00 -14.18 19.59
CA TYR A 572 -12.95 -13.79 20.55
C TYR A 572 -12.56 -12.30 20.48
N THR A 573 -13.13 -11.54 19.53
CA THR A 573 -12.81 -10.11 19.34
C THR A 573 -13.97 -9.21 19.77
N ASP A 574 -14.86 -9.72 20.62
CA ASP A 574 -16.00 -9.01 21.21
C ASP A 574 -15.56 -7.78 22.02
N LYS A 575 -14.52 -7.91 22.85
CA LYS A 575 -13.97 -6.81 23.63
C LYS A 575 -13.50 -5.64 22.76
N LEU A 576 -12.85 -5.94 21.64
CA LEU A 576 -12.39 -4.93 20.69
C LEU A 576 -13.58 -4.24 20.01
N ARG A 577 -14.58 -5.02 19.56
CA ARG A 577 -15.79 -4.46 18.95
C ARG A 577 -16.55 -3.56 19.93
N ASN A 578 -16.74 -4.00 21.17
CA ASN A 578 -17.41 -3.21 22.21
C ASN A 578 -16.66 -1.91 22.48
N MET A 579 -15.33 -1.96 22.62
CA MET A 579 -14.51 -0.77 22.77
C MET A 579 -14.70 0.23 21.61
N ILE A 580 -14.72 -0.25 20.36
CA ILE A 580 -14.96 0.62 19.21
C ILE A 580 -16.36 1.24 19.26
N THR A 581 -17.41 0.47 19.54
CA THR A 581 -18.78 1.00 19.60
C THR A 581 -19.02 1.93 20.80
N ASP A 582 -18.27 1.75 21.88
CA ASP A 582 -18.37 2.53 23.11
C ASP A 582 -17.59 3.84 23.05
N GLU A 583 -16.58 3.94 22.19
CA GLU A 583 -15.67 5.10 22.13
C GLU A 583 -15.71 5.85 20.78
N CYS A 584 -16.33 5.29 19.74
CA CYS A 584 -16.30 5.85 18.39
C CYS A 584 -17.66 5.85 17.69
N LYS A 585 -17.83 6.83 16.80
CA LYS A 585 -18.69 6.71 15.62
C LYS A 585 -17.91 5.92 14.56
N ILE A 586 -18.48 4.84 14.07
CA ILE A 586 -17.96 4.09 12.94
C ILE A 586 -18.46 4.79 11.69
N LEU A 587 -17.59 5.47 10.97
CA LEU A 587 -17.99 6.18 9.76
C LEU A 587 -18.10 5.23 8.58
N GLU A 588 -17.18 4.27 8.51
CA GLU A 588 -17.11 3.38 7.36
C GLU A 588 -16.47 2.02 7.69
N ILE A 589 -17.01 0.96 7.09
CA ILE A 589 -16.42 -0.37 7.03
C ILE A 589 -16.41 -0.82 5.56
N ALA A 590 -15.23 -1.02 4.98
CA ALA A 590 -15.08 -1.54 3.63
C ALA A 590 -14.38 -2.91 3.66
N VAL A 591 -14.98 -3.95 3.10
CA VAL A 591 -14.47 -5.34 3.17
C VAL A 591 -14.16 -5.90 1.78
N SER A 592 -12.92 -6.37 1.60
CA SER A 592 -12.50 -7.03 0.36
C SER A 592 -13.07 -8.45 0.28
N SER A 593 -13.46 -8.87 -0.92
CA SER A 593 -13.87 -10.26 -1.19
C SER A 593 -12.69 -11.13 -1.62
N GLU A 594 -11.68 -10.51 -2.21
CA GLU A 594 -10.42 -11.13 -2.60
C GLU A 594 -9.25 -10.67 -1.72
N GLN A 595 -8.10 -11.29 -1.95
CA GLN A 595 -6.84 -10.94 -1.28
C GLN A 595 -6.26 -9.67 -1.91
N LEU A 596 -6.24 -8.58 -1.15
CA LEU A 596 -5.61 -7.32 -1.59
C LEU A 596 -4.09 -7.42 -1.71
N PHE A 597 -3.50 -8.41 -1.03
CA PHE A 597 -2.08 -8.68 -1.01
C PHE A 597 -1.87 -10.07 -1.62
N PRO A 598 -1.38 -10.19 -2.87
CA PRO A 598 -1.24 -11.47 -3.59
C PRO A 598 -0.38 -12.50 -2.87
N ASP A 599 0.48 -12.05 -1.95
CA ASP A 599 1.41 -12.87 -1.19
C ASP A 599 0.96 -13.13 0.26
N ALA A 600 -0.23 -12.66 0.67
CA ALA A 600 -0.81 -12.88 1.99
C ALA A 600 -2.16 -13.61 1.91
N GLU A 601 -2.30 -14.70 2.66
CA GLU A 601 -3.55 -15.47 2.76
C GLU A 601 -4.55 -14.82 3.73
N VAL A 602 -4.80 -13.51 3.61
CA VAL A 602 -5.65 -12.74 4.54
C VAL A 602 -6.59 -11.84 3.74
N ASN A 603 -7.88 -11.90 4.08
CA ASN A 603 -8.87 -10.94 3.59
C ASN A 603 -8.90 -9.73 4.52
N ASN A 604 -8.99 -8.53 3.95
CA ASN A 604 -8.83 -7.28 4.69
C ASN A 604 -10.14 -6.52 4.80
N ALA A 605 -10.19 -5.67 5.81
CA ALA A 605 -11.19 -4.63 5.96
C ALA A 605 -10.49 -3.30 6.22
N ILE A 606 -11.02 -2.24 5.64
CA ILE A 606 -10.71 -0.87 6.02
C ILE A 606 -11.79 -0.41 6.99
N ILE A 607 -11.37 0.18 8.11
CA ILE A 607 -12.27 0.78 9.07
C ILE A 607 -11.90 2.26 9.26
N VAL A 608 -12.92 3.13 9.18
CA VAL A 608 -12.79 4.56 9.45
C VAL A 608 -13.67 4.90 10.65
N LEU A 609 -13.04 5.43 11.68
CA LEU A 609 -13.66 5.79 12.96
C LEU A 609 -13.51 7.29 13.20
N GLN A 610 -14.47 7.85 13.92
CA GLN A 610 -14.34 9.14 14.57
C GLN A 610 -14.53 8.95 16.07
N LYS A 611 -13.54 9.37 16.87
CA LYS A 611 -13.62 9.26 18.32
C LYS A 611 -14.72 10.17 18.85
N GLU A 612 -15.64 9.62 19.64
CA GLU A 612 -16.84 10.29 20.10
C GLU A 612 -17.18 9.85 21.52
N ASN A 613 -17.11 10.78 22.47
CA ASN A 613 -17.41 10.50 23.86
C ASN A 613 -18.92 10.49 24.16
N GLU A 614 -19.75 11.16 23.36
CA GLU A 614 -21.19 11.22 23.60
C GLU A 614 -21.94 9.99 23.06
N ALA A 615 -22.57 9.22 23.97
CA ALA A 615 -23.30 8.01 23.63
C ALA A 615 -24.45 8.26 22.62
N GLY A 616 -25.18 9.37 22.78
CA GLY A 616 -26.25 9.74 21.85
C GLY A 616 -25.73 9.99 20.42
N GLY A 617 -24.55 10.61 20.30
CA GLY A 617 -23.89 10.79 19.00
C GLY A 617 -23.51 9.47 18.34
N ARG A 618 -23.05 8.48 19.12
CA ARG A 618 -22.71 7.14 18.61
C ARG A 618 -23.93 6.32 18.21
N GLN A 619 -25.00 6.37 19.00
CA GLN A 619 -26.24 5.64 18.74
C GLN A 619 -26.97 6.14 17.49
N ALA A 620 -27.03 7.45 17.29
CA ALA A 620 -27.65 8.06 16.11
C ALA A 620 -26.80 7.96 14.83
N ASN A 621 -25.59 7.40 14.91
CA ASN A 621 -24.66 7.34 13.79
C ASN A 621 -25.13 6.34 12.72
N SER A 622 -24.95 6.70 11.45
CA SER A 622 -25.12 5.81 10.31
C SER A 622 -23.76 5.47 9.74
N ILE A 623 -23.54 4.18 9.48
CA ILE A 623 -22.29 3.61 9.00
C ILE A 623 -22.41 3.38 7.51
N ALA A 624 -21.45 3.87 6.73
CA ALA A 624 -21.30 3.46 5.35
C ALA A 624 -20.64 2.08 5.29
N VAL A 625 -21.29 1.10 4.67
CA VAL A 625 -20.68 -0.22 4.45
C VAL A 625 -20.48 -0.44 2.96
N ALA A 626 -19.27 -0.86 2.60
CA ALA A 626 -18.93 -1.27 1.24
C ALA A 626 -18.41 -2.72 1.26
N LEU A 627 -19.05 -3.59 0.48
CA LEU A 627 -18.64 -5.00 0.33
C LEU A 627 -18.06 -5.22 -1.07
N ASN A 628 -17.18 -6.21 -1.19
CA ASN A 628 -16.53 -6.61 -2.45
C ASN A 628 -15.82 -5.42 -3.12
N VAL A 629 -15.10 -4.65 -2.31
CA VAL A 629 -14.42 -3.40 -2.76
C VAL A 629 -13.18 -3.66 -3.62
N ASP A 630 -12.95 -4.87 -4.10
CA ASP A 630 -11.79 -5.25 -4.90
C ASP A 630 -11.71 -4.42 -6.20
N GLU A 631 -12.82 -4.23 -6.92
CA GLU A 631 -12.86 -3.37 -8.11
C GLU A 631 -12.70 -1.87 -7.77
N LEU A 632 -13.38 -1.39 -6.73
CA LEU A 632 -13.23 -0.02 -6.20
C LEU A 632 -11.76 0.33 -5.93
N PHE A 633 -11.04 -0.63 -5.37
CA PHE A 633 -9.64 -0.57 -5.05
C PHE A 633 -8.74 -0.59 -6.30
N LEU A 634 -9.07 -1.40 -7.31
CA LEU A 634 -8.28 -1.54 -8.53
C LEU A 634 -8.48 -0.41 -9.55
N THR A 635 -9.69 0.16 -9.65
CA THR A 635 -10.04 1.14 -10.69
C THR A 635 -9.95 2.59 -10.22
N ASN A 636 -9.82 2.83 -8.91
CA ASN A 636 -9.83 4.16 -8.30
C ASN A 636 -11.12 4.96 -8.63
N ASP A 637 -12.19 4.26 -9.00
CA ASP A 637 -13.48 4.82 -9.36
C ASP A 637 -14.49 4.54 -8.24
N GLN A 638 -14.89 5.59 -7.53
CA GLN A 638 -15.85 5.48 -6.43
C GLN A 638 -17.24 5.00 -6.85
N SER A 639 -17.53 4.96 -8.15
CA SER A 639 -18.81 4.47 -8.68
C SER A 639 -18.86 2.96 -8.90
N SER A 640 -17.74 2.23 -8.75
CA SER A 640 -17.64 0.78 -9.04
C SER A 640 -17.75 -0.14 -7.81
N ALA A 641 -18.11 0.35 -6.62
CA ALA A 641 -18.39 -0.55 -5.50
C ALA A 641 -19.66 -1.38 -5.80
N SER A 642 -19.52 -2.70 -5.91
CA SER A 642 -20.61 -3.59 -6.32
C SER A 642 -21.76 -3.64 -5.30
N TYR A 643 -21.51 -3.27 -4.03
CA TYR A 643 -22.54 -3.18 -3.00
C TYR A 643 -22.19 -2.15 -1.91
N ARG A 644 -22.94 -1.04 -1.87
CA ARG A 644 -22.90 -0.04 -0.80
C ARG A 644 -24.27 0.12 -0.17
N HIS A 645 -24.30 0.14 1.16
CA HIS A 645 -25.50 0.44 1.92
C HIS A 645 -25.13 1.17 3.21
N THR A 646 -26.17 1.63 3.90
CA THR A 646 -26.06 2.22 5.23
C THR A 646 -26.72 1.30 6.26
N ILE A 647 -26.15 1.30 7.46
CA ILE A 647 -26.73 0.67 8.64
C ILE A 647 -26.55 1.61 9.81
N ARG A 648 -27.55 1.70 10.71
CA ARG A 648 -27.37 2.39 11.98
C ARG A 648 -26.35 1.65 12.84
N GLN A 649 -25.51 2.40 13.56
CA GLN A 649 -24.49 1.80 14.41
C GLN A 649 -25.06 0.95 15.54
N GLU A 650 -26.22 1.35 16.10
CA GLU A 650 -26.96 0.55 17.09
C GLU A 650 -27.37 -0.83 16.54
N ASP A 651 -27.50 -0.96 15.22
CA ASP A 651 -27.97 -2.17 14.55
C ASP A 651 -26.85 -3.17 14.21
N LEU A 652 -25.59 -2.79 14.39
CA LEU A 652 -24.47 -3.72 14.18
C LEU A 652 -24.52 -4.92 15.14
N ILE A 653 -25.03 -4.72 16.35
CA ILE A 653 -25.00 -5.69 17.46
C ILE A 653 -26.35 -6.42 17.61
N LEU A 654 -27.20 -6.42 16.58
CA LEU A 654 -28.51 -7.06 16.63
C LEU A 654 -28.47 -8.57 16.92
N LEU A 655 -27.36 -9.25 16.62
CA LEU A 655 -27.18 -10.66 16.97
C LEU A 655 -26.49 -10.83 18.32
N SER A 656 -27.05 -11.73 19.13
CA SER A 656 -26.48 -12.20 20.40
C SER A 656 -25.15 -12.96 20.26
N SER A 657 -24.69 -13.24 19.04
CA SER A 657 -23.42 -13.93 18.75
C SER A 657 -22.19 -13.07 19.07
N GLY A 658 -22.39 -11.77 19.29
CA GLY A 658 -21.32 -10.80 19.52
C GLY A 658 -20.61 -10.34 18.25
N SER A 659 -20.95 -10.85 17.06
CA SER A 659 -20.42 -10.43 15.75
C SER A 659 -21.12 -9.18 15.22
N TRP A 660 -20.41 -8.37 14.42
CA TRP A 660 -21.03 -7.26 13.69
C TRP A 660 -21.67 -7.72 12.38
N ASN A 661 -22.94 -7.37 12.17
CA ASN A 661 -23.69 -7.74 10.98
C ASN A 661 -23.67 -6.63 9.93
N ILE A 662 -22.51 -6.46 9.31
CA ILE A 662 -22.30 -5.42 8.29
C ILE A 662 -23.03 -5.68 6.97
N LYS A 663 -23.78 -6.78 6.84
CA LYS A 663 -24.59 -7.07 5.64
C LYS A 663 -26.03 -6.56 5.76
N LEU A 664 -26.46 -6.23 6.99
CA LEU A 664 -27.77 -5.64 7.23
C LEU A 664 -27.77 -4.21 6.73
N SER A 665 -28.86 -3.84 6.07
CA SER A 665 -29.15 -2.49 5.60
C SER A 665 -30.32 -1.90 6.38
N ASP A 666 -30.46 -0.57 6.38
CA ASP A 666 -31.61 0.10 7.00
C ASP A 666 -32.97 -0.46 6.53
N GLN A 667 -33.03 -1.00 5.31
CA GLN A 667 -34.23 -1.66 4.76
C GLN A 667 -34.48 -3.05 5.33
N SER A 668 -33.43 -3.84 5.57
CA SER A 668 -33.55 -5.23 6.05
C SER A 668 -33.62 -5.33 7.58
N VAL A 669 -33.17 -4.31 8.31
CA VAL A 669 -33.22 -4.27 9.78
C VAL A 669 -34.66 -4.37 10.32
N SER A 670 -35.61 -3.65 9.73
CA SER A 670 -37.01 -3.67 10.19
C SER A 670 -37.64 -5.06 10.05
N LEU A 671 -37.40 -5.72 8.91
CA LEU A 671 -37.78 -7.10 8.65
C LEU A 671 -37.10 -8.05 9.64
N PHE A 672 -35.79 -7.91 9.86
CA PHE A 672 -35.05 -8.75 10.79
C PHE A 672 -35.58 -8.66 12.23
N ARG A 673 -35.83 -7.44 12.74
CA ARG A 673 -36.43 -7.27 14.07
C ARG A 673 -37.81 -7.92 14.16
N ARG A 674 -38.64 -7.77 13.13
CA ARG A 674 -39.96 -8.42 13.07
C ARG A 674 -39.86 -9.95 13.09
N ILE A 675 -38.88 -10.52 12.38
CA ILE A 675 -38.59 -11.96 12.41
C ILE A 675 -38.16 -12.38 13.83
N GLN A 676 -37.24 -11.65 14.44
CA GLN A 676 -36.69 -11.95 15.76
C GLN A 676 -37.76 -11.89 16.86
N ASP A 677 -38.61 -10.87 16.87
CA ASP A 677 -39.68 -10.68 17.87
C ASP A 677 -40.74 -11.80 17.85
N ASN A 678 -40.89 -12.47 16.70
CA ASN A 678 -41.88 -13.53 16.50
C ASN A 678 -41.25 -14.94 16.46
N SER A 679 -39.96 -15.08 16.76
CA SER A 679 -39.22 -16.33 16.63
C SER A 679 -38.50 -16.72 17.91
N ASP A 680 -38.39 -18.02 18.13
CA ASP A 680 -37.55 -18.60 19.15
C ASP A 680 -36.17 -18.94 18.55
N PRO A 681 -35.04 -18.68 19.25
CA PRO A 681 -33.75 -19.21 18.84
C PRO A 681 -33.82 -20.74 18.81
N LEU A 682 -33.27 -21.39 17.78
CA LEU A 682 -33.32 -22.85 17.65
C LEU A 682 -32.86 -23.59 18.92
N ALA A 683 -31.86 -23.07 19.63
CA ALA A 683 -31.35 -23.65 20.88
C ALA A 683 -32.39 -23.74 22.01
N SER A 684 -33.43 -22.91 21.98
CA SER A 684 -34.52 -22.94 22.97
C SER A 684 -35.53 -24.07 22.72
N ILE A 685 -35.65 -24.52 21.48
CA ILE A 685 -36.62 -25.56 21.05
C ILE A 685 -35.95 -26.86 20.58
N ALA A 686 -34.62 -26.87 20.43
CA ALA A 686 -33.87 -28.04 19.98
C ALA A 686 -32.43 -28.04 20.51
N LYS A 687 -31.86 -29.24 20.67
CA LYS A 687 -30.43 -29.42 20.98
C LYS A 687 -29.64 -29.62 19.69
N VAL A 688 -28.70 -28.72 19.44
CA VAL A 688 -27.71 -28.83 18.37
C VAL A 688 -26.48 -29.57 18.90
N ASN A 689 -26.00 -30.58 18.18
CA ASN A 689 -24.75 -31.28 18.54
C ASN A 689 -23.87 -31.43 17.31
N ARG A 690 -22.56 -31.19 17.48
CA ARG A 690 -21.57 -31.56 16.47
C ARG A 690 -21.30 -33.07 16.50
N GLY A 691 -21.27 -33.70 15.33
CA GLY A 691 -20.95 -35.12 15.17
C GLY A 691 -19.57 -35.52 15.71
N LEU A 692 -19.27 -36.82 15.67
CA LEU A 692 -18.07 -37.36 16.29
C LEU A 692 -16.80 -37.01 15.51
N ILE A 693 -15.72 -36.67 16.23
CA ILE A 693 -14.39 -36.42 15.66
C ILE A 693 -13.45 -37.49 16.19
N THR A 694 -12.98 -38.39 15.32
CA THR A 694 -12.10 -39.52 15.72
C THR A 694 -10.65 -39.11 15.93
N GLY A 695 -10.19 -38.00 15.33
CA GLY A 695 -8.80 -37.55 15.32
C GLY A 695 -7.91 -38.33 14.34
N ASP A 696 -8.07 -39.65 14.30
CA ASP A 696 -7.41 -40.57 13.36
C ASP A 696 -8.48 -41.27 12.52
N ARG A 697 -8.53 -41.00 11.22
CA ARG A 697 -9.55 -41.60 10.34
C ARG A 697 -9.23 -43.04 10.00
N ASP A 698 -7.97 -43.35 9.70
CA ASP A 698 -7.53 -44.66 9.21
C ASP A 698 -7.73 -45.76 10.27
N LYS A 699 -7.60 -45.39 11.55
CA LYS A 699 -7.82 -46.32 12.65
C LYS A 699 -9.29 -46.59 12.94
N TYR A 700 -10.14 -45.57 12.88
CA TYR A 700 -11.51 -45.64 13.41
C TYR A 700 -12.60 -45.66 12.34
N ILE A 701 -12.30 -45.40 11.06
CA ILE A 701 -13.25 -45.44 9.95
C ILE A 701 -12.81 -46.52 8.94
N SER A 702 -13.78 -47.28 8.41
CA SER A 702 -13.52 -48.35 7.44
C SER A 702 -14.65 -48.49 6.43
N LYS A 703 -14.34 -49.01 5.24
CA LYS A 703 -15.33 -49.29 4.19
C LYS A 703 -16.20 -50.52 4.47
N SER A 704 -15.82 -51.34 5.44
CA SER A 704 -16.57 -52.53 5.86
C SER A 704 -16.55 -52.67 7.39
N PRO A 705 -17.61 -53.23 8.00
CA PRO A 705 -17.65 -53.45 9.44
C PRO A 705 -16.70 -54.60 9.81
N LYS A 706 -15.83 -54.39 10.81
CA LYS A 706 -14.88 -55.42 11.29
C LYS A 706 -15.39 -56.21 12.51
N SER A 707 -16.40 -55.70 13.21
CA SER A 707 -17.07 -56.32 14.35
C SER A 707 -18.41 -55.61 14.62
N GLU A 708 -19.23 -56.10 15.55
CA GLU A 708 -20.51 -55.45 15.93
C GLU A 708 -20.36 -54.01 16.45
N LYS A 709 -19.19 -53.66 17.00
CA LYS A 709 -18.83 -52.28 17.40
C LYS A 709 -18.65 -51.30 16.23
N TRP A 710 -18.60 -51.77 14.99
CA TRP A 710 -18.47 -50.92 13.80
C TRP A 710 -19.86 -50.54 13.29
N LEU A 711 -20.28 -49.31 13.59
CA LEU A 711 -21.60 -48.81 13.25
C LEU A 711 -21.54 -48.02 11.94
N PRO A 712 -22.59 -48.06 11.09
CA PRO A 712 -22.61 -47.27 9.86
C PRO A 712 -22.47 -45.78 10.17
N ILE A 713 -21.66 -45.07 9.40
CA ILE A 713 -21.43 -43.64 9.55
C ILE A 713 -21.65 -42.90 8.23
N ILE A 714 -22.32 -41.76 8.29
CA ILE A 714 -22.48 -40.84 7.16
C ILE A 714 -21.57 -39.61 7.34
N THR A 715 -21.17 -39.04 6.21
CA THR A 715 -20.33 -37.84 6.12
C THR A 715 -21.10 -36.67 5.52
N GLY A 716 -20.58 -35.44 5.65
CA GLY A 716 -21.24 -34.24 5.13
C GLY A 716 -21.64 -34.30 3.65
N THR A 717 -20.92 -35.06 2.81
CA THR A 717 -21.27 -35.25 1.38
C THR A 717 -22.47 -36.16 1.18
N ASP A 718 -22.80 -37.00 2.15
CA ASP A 718 -23.93 -37.94 2.07
C ASP A 718 -25.27 -37.27 2.46
N VAL A 719 -25.26 -36.05 3.01
CA VAL A 719 -26.45 -35.33 3.50
C VAL A 719 -26.93 -34.31 2.48
N ASN A 720 -28.00 -34.55 1.75
CA ASN A 720 -28.61 -33.64 0.76
C ASN A 720 -29.91 -32.99 1.28
N ARG A 721 -30.48 -32.00 0.57
CA ARG A 721 -31.79 -31.42 0.95
C ARG A 721 -32.83 -32.54 0.94
N TYR A 722 -33.44 -32.81 2.09
CA TYR A 722 -34.47 -33.84 2.29
C TYR A 722 -34.06 -35.27 1.89
N PHE A 723 -32.77 -35.56 1.75
CA PHE A 723 -32.29 -36.88 1.36
C PHE A 723 -30.94 -37.21 2.00
N ILE A 724 -30.74 -38.48 2.37
CA ILE A 724 -29.48 -38.97 2.94
C ILE A 724 -29.07 -40.19 2.12
N GLU A 725 -27.85 -40.16 1.58
CA GLU A 725 -27.29 -41.31 0.91
C GLU A 725 -27.00 -42.45 1.91
N PRO A 726 -27.14 -43.72 1.50
CA PRO A 726 -26.78 -44.85 2.36
C PRO A 726 -25.35 -44.75 2.86
N ALA A 727 -25.13 -45.09 4.13
CA ALA A 727 -23.80 -45.07 4.73
C ALA A 727 -22.82 -45.98 3.95
N LYS A 728 -21.75 -45.37 3.43
CA LYS A 728 -20.68 -46.07 2.67
C LYS A 728 -19.53 -46.55 3.55
N GLU A 729 -19.50 -46.07 4.79
CA GLU A 729 -18.42 -46.32 5.74
C GLU A 729 -18.99 -46.72 7.10
N TYR A 730 -18.11 -47.24 7.95
CA TYR A 730 -18.39 -47.68 9.30
C TYR A 730 -17.37 -47.07 10.26
N VAL A 731 -17.83 -46.68 11.45
CA VAL A 731 -16.99 -46.15 12.53
C VAL A 731 -16.90 -47.15 13.68
N TYR A 732 -15.70 -47.34 14.23
CA TYR A 732 -15.55 -48.01 15.51
C TYR A 732 -16.07 -47.11 16.63
N PHE A 733 -17.28 -47.39 17.12
CA PHE A 733 -18.01 -46.50 18.03
C PHE A 733 -17.57 -46.66 19.49
N GLU A 734 -16.30 -46.37 19.77
CA GLU A 734 -15.71 -46.34 21.11
C GLU A 734 -14.81 -45.11 21.23
N LYS A 735 -15.16 -44.18 22.13
CA LYS A 735 -14.57 -42.83 22.16
C LYS A 735 -13.05 -42.88 22.41
N PRO A 736 -12.22 -42.41 21.45
CA PRO A 736 -10.78 -42.27 21.65
C PRO A 736 -10.43 -41.21 22.72
N PRO A 737 -9.25 -41.29 23.36
CA PRO A 737 -8.82 -40.31 24.37
C PRO A 737 -8.80 -38.86 23.89
N ASN A 738 -8.39 -38.62 22.63
CA ASN A 738 -8.26 -37.29 22.04
C ASN A 738 -9.45 -36.90 21.14
N ALA A 739 -10.57 -37.61 21.24
CA ALA A 739 -11.70 -37.41 20.35
C ALA A 739 -12.57 -36.21 20.75
N GLY A 740 -12.95 -35.42 19.74
CA GLY A 740 -13.87 -34.30 19.87
C GLY A 740 -15.31 -34.67 19.48
N GLY A 741 -16.20 -33.69 19.56
CA GLY A 741 -17.61 -33.85 19.20
C GLY A 741 -18.42 -34.71 20.17
N THR A 742 -19.68 -34.96 19.84
CA THR A 742 -20.53 -35.87 20.62
C THR A 742 -20.25 -37.32 20.24
N TRP A 743 -20.23 -38.21 21.24
CA TRP A 743 -20.17 -39.67 21.08
C TRP A 743 -21.37 -40.33 21.76
N ASN A 744 -22.43 -39.55 22.00
CA ASN A 744 -23.61 -40.04 22.71
C ASN A 744 -24.44 -40.94 21.76
N PRO A 745 -24.64 -42.23 22.07
CA PRO A 745 -25.45 -43.11 21.24
C PRO A 745 -26.89 -42.62 21.09
N LYS A 746 -27.43 -41.90 22.08
CA LYS A 746 -28.77 -41.28 22.01
C LYS A 746 -28.84 -40.10 21.04
N VAL A 747 -27.70 -39.59 20.56
CA VAL A 747 -27.65 -38.58 19.49
C VAL A 747 -27.48 -39.28 18.16
N HIS A 748 -26.61 -40.29 18.06
CA HIS A 748 -26.30 -40.96 16.79
C HIS A 748 -27.36 -42.00 16.36
N LEU A 749 -27.79 -42.89 17.25
CA LEU A 749 -28.53 -44.10 16.86
C LEU A 749 -30.06 -43.94 16.92
N SER A 750 -30.50 -42.70 16.96
CA SER A 750 -31.90 -42.31 17.04
C SER A 750 -32.24 -41.39 15.89
N SER A 751 -33.53 -41.23 15.62
CA SER A 751 -33.96 -40.25 14.63
C SER A 751 -33.55 -38.83 15.01
N LYS A 752 -33.16 -38.05 13.99
CA LYS A 752 -32.56 -36.73 14.14
C LYS A 752 -32.57 -35.97 12.82
N ILE A 753 -32.54 -34.64 12.88
CA ILE A 753 -32.20 -33.83 11.71
C ILE A 753 -30.68 -33.79 11.60
N VAL A 754 -30.15 -33.89 10.39
CA VAL A 754 -28.72 -33.74 10.07
C VAL A 754 -28.52 -32.55 9.16
N VAL A 755 -27.51 -31.73 9.44
CA VAL A 755 -27.13 -30.53 8.67
C VAL A 755 -25.65 -30.61 8.33
N ARG A 756 -25.28 -30.48 7.05
CA ARG A 756 -23.87 -30.48 6.64
C ARG A 756 -23.16 -29.19 7.08
N GLN A 757 -21.89 -29.29 7.47
CA GLN A 757 -21.07 -28.15 7.88
C GLN A 757 -20.61 -27.31 6.68
N ILE A 758 -20.27 -27.94 5.54
CA ILE A 758 -19.78 -27.23 4.35
C ILE A 758 -20.98 -26.81 3.50
N GLY A 759 -21.14 -25.51 3.28
CA GLY A 759 -22.23 -24.93 2.50
C GLY A 759 -22.37 -23.43 2.73
N TYR A 760 -22.99 -22.73 1.77
CA TYR A 760 -23.31 -21.30 1.91
C TYR A 760 -24.50 -21.06 2.87
N TYR A 761 -25.34 -22.08 3.04
CA TYR A 761 -26.55 -22.09 3.85
C TYR A 761 -26.85 -23.52 4.32
N PRO A 762 -27.76 -23.71 5.29
CA PRO A 762 -28.09 -25.02 5.81
C PRO A 762 -28.64 -25.93 4.71
N ILE A 763 -28.03 -27.10 4.56
CA ILE A 763 -28.57 -28.21 3.77
C ILE A 763 -28.84 -29.33 4.75
N ALA A 764 -30.11 -29.68 4.90
CA ALA A 764 -30.58 -30.54 5.97
C ALA A 764 -31.47 -31.69 5.48
N SER A 765 -31.50 -32.77 6.25
CA SER A 765 -32.42 -33.89 6.06
C SER A 765 -32.80 -34.55 7.39
N TYR A 766 -33.83 -35.39 7.37
CA TYR A 766 -34.23 -36.20 8.53
C TYR A 766 -33.68 -37.62 8.38
N ASP A 767 -32.87 -38.02 9.36
CA ASP A 767 -32.32 -39.36 9.46
C ASP A 767 -33.18 -40.20 10.39
N GLU A 768 -33.82 -41.23 9.85
CA GLU A 768 -34.52 -42.27 10.62
C GLU A 768 -33.66 -43.51 10.85
N ASN A 769 -32.50 -43.59 10.20
CA ASN A 769 -31.60 -44.72 10.30
C ASN A 769 -30.73 -44.60 11.57
N PRO A 770 -30.24 -45.72 12.12
CA PRO A 770 -29.32 -45.70 13.26
C PRO A 770 -27.87 -45.37 12.80
N TYR A 771 -27.70 -44.29 12.05
CA TYR A 771 -26.39 -43.87 11.52
C TYR A 771 -25.63 -42.96 12.47
N CYS A 772 -24.34 -43.27 12.64
CA CYS A 772 -23.38 -42.33 13.20
C CYS A 772 -23.14 -41.18 12.20
N VAL A 773 -22.66 -40.03 12.70
CA VAL A 773 -22.37 -38.86 11.86
C VAL A 773 -21.00 -38.29 12.20
N THR A 774 -20.21 -37.92 11.21
CA THR A 774 -18.89 -37.29 11.40
C THR A 774 -18.98 -35.85 11.88
N GLY A 775 -17.89 -35.30 12.40
CA GLY A 775 -17.82 -33.93 12.94
C GLY A 775 -18.04 -32.79 11.94
N ASN A 776 -18.19 -33.09 10.65
CA ASN A 776 -18.64 -32.15 9.61
C ASN A 776 -20.17 -32.19 9.38
N ILE A 777 -20.92 -32.81 10.30
CA ILE A 777 -22.38 -32.79 10.37
C ILE A 777 -22.78 -32.26 11.75
N PHE A 778 -23.75 -31.35 11.78
CA PHE A 778 -24.51 -30.99 12.97
C PHE A 778 -25.79 -31.81 13.03
N THR A 779 -26.18 -32.23 14.23
CA THR A 779 -27.45 -32.91 14.49
C THR A 779 -28.36 -31.99 15.27
N ILE A 780 -29.65 -32.00 14.96
CA ILE A 780 -30.66 -31.20 15.66
C ILE A 780 -31.72 -32.17 16.19
N LYS A 781 -31.98 -32.07 17.49
CA LYS A 781 -33.01 -32.83 18.19
C LYS A 781 -34.00 -31.89 18.87
N PRO A 782 -35.23 -31.76 18.35
CA PRO A 782 -36.26 -30.94 18.97
C PRO A 782 -36.64 -31.42 20.36
N VAL A 783 -37.17 -30.51 21.19
CA VAL A 783 -37.94 -30.88 22.39
C VAL A 783 -39.29 -31.49 21.99
N GLU A 784 -39.92 -32.25 22.88
CA GLU A 784 -41.10 -33.09 22.55
C GLU A 784 -42.28 -32.33 21.91
N LEU A 785 -42.40 -31.02 22.15
CA LEU A 785 -43.45 -30.17 21.60
C LEU A 785 -43.32 -29.90 20.09
N TYR A 786 -42.12 -29.94 19.52
CA TYR A 786 -41.89 -29.57 18.12
C TYR A 786 -41.59 -30.79 17.26
N ALA A 787 -42.35 -30.98 16.18
CA ALA A 787 -42.06 -32.03 15.21
C ALA A 787 -40.75 -31.71 14.43
N PRO A 788 -39.83 -32.67 14.23
CA PRO A 788 -38.58 -32.42 13.50
C PRO A 788 -38.82 -31.97 12.05
N HIS A 789 -39.91 -32.43 11.45
CA HIS A 789 -40.31 -32.06 10.09
C HIS A 789 -40.65 -30.57 9.96
N TYR A 790 -41.19 -29.93 10.99
CA TYR A 790 -41.47 -28.50 11.00
C TYR A 790 -40.17 -27.68 10.89
N ILE A 791 -39.20 -27.99 11.77
CA ILE A 791 -37.87 -27.34 11.76
C ILE A 791 -37.15 -27.62 10.44
N LEU A 792 -37.23 -28.86 9.93
CA LEU A 792 -36.58 -29.24 8.68
C LEU A 792 -37.12 -28.45 7.47
N GLY A 793 -38.44 -28.25 7.38
CA GLY A 793 -39.05 -27.45 6.32
C GLY A 793 -38.55 -26.01 6.32
N ILE A 794 -38.47 -25.39 7.50
CA ILE A 794 -37.91 -24.04 7.64
C ILE A 794 -36.44 -24.03 7.22
N LEU A 795 -35.60 -24.93 7.75
CA LEU A 795 -34.15 -24.92 7.49
C LEU A 795 -33.79 -25.10 6.01
N ASN A 796 -34.61 -25.81 5.23
CA ASN A 796 -34.38 -26.04 3.81
C ASN A 796 -35.06 -25.01 2.89
N SER A 797 -35.78 -24.02 3.43
CA SER A 797 -36.50 -23.01 2.64
C SER A 797 -35.59 -21.95 2.01
N LYS A 798 -36.08 -21.29 0.96
CA LYS A 798 -35.43 -20.12 0.36
C LYS A 798 -35.31 -18.94 1.34
N PHE A 799 -36.29 -18.78 2.22
CA PHE A 799 -36.21 -17.82 3.33
C PHE A 799 -34.96 -18.07 4.19
N THR A 800 -34.72 -19.31 4.60
CA THR A 800 -33.52 -19.66 5.38
C THR A 800 -32.25 -19.43 4.57
N GLN A 801 -32.23 -19.77 3.28
CA GLN A 801 -31.09 -19.49 2.42
C GLN A 801 -30.75 -17.99 2.39
N TRP A 802 -31.74 -17.13 2.14
CA TRP A 802 -31.58 -15.68 2.15
C TRP A 802 -31.12 -15.15 3.52
N LEU A 803 -31.86 -15.49 4.58
CA LEU A 803 -31.58 -14.99 5.92
C LEU A 803 -30.22 -15.46 6.44
N TRP A 804 -29.84 -16.70 6.12
CA TRP A 804 -28.54 -17.25 6.51
C TRP A 804 -27.39 -16.51 5.83
N GLN A 805 -27.51 -16.22 4.53
CA GLN A 805 -26.46 -15.47 3.82
C GLN A 805 -26.32 -14.04 4.34
N LEU A 806 -27.46 -13.42 4.71
CA LEU A 806 -27.53 -12.08 5.29
C LEU A 806 -26.88 -12.02 6.68
N LEU A 807 -27.20 -12.96 7.58
CA LEU A 807 -26.76 -12.92 8.98
C LEU A 807 -25.44 -13.66 9.24
N TYR A 808 -25.23 -14.78 8.57
CA TYR A 808 -24.21 -15.77 8.93
C TYR A 808 -23.27 -16.15 7.78
N GLY A 809 -23.49 -15.59 6.58
CA GLY A 809 -22.68 -15.91 5.41
C GLY A 809 -21.21 -15.57 5.64
N ASP A 810 -20.34 -16.56 5.43
CA ASP A 810 -18.88 -16.40 5.53
C ASP A 810 -18.36 -15.51 4.39
N PHE A 811 -17.30 -14.73 4.64
CA PHE A 811 -16.62 -13.94 3.60
C PHE A 811 -15.68 -14.81 2.74
N LYS A 812 -15.51 -16.10 3.06
CA LYS A 812 -14.73 -17.03 2.26
C LYS A 812 -15.45 -17.41 0.97
N ALA A 813 -14.77 -17.22 -0.16
CA ALA A 813 -15.24 -17.65 -1.48
C ALA A 813 -15.14 -19.19 -1.70
N ILE A 814 -14.29 -19.89 -0.94
CA ILE A 814 -14.00 -21.32 -1.14
C ILE A 814 -14.30 -22.11 0.14
N PHE A 815 -15.18 -23.10 0.05
CA PHE A 815 -15.63 -23.98 1.15
C PHE A 815 -16.11 -23.24 2.41
N PRO A 816 -17.18 -22.42 2.33
CA PRO A 816 -17.78 -21.80 3.50
C PRO A 816 -18.26 -22.85 4.50
N GLU A 817 -18.07 -22.55 5.80
CA GLU A 817 -18.44 -23.44 6.90
C GLU A 817 -19.52 -22.83 7.78
N LEU A 818 -20.59 -23.59 8.00
CA LEU A 818 -21.60 -23.31 9.02
C LEU A 818 -20.99 -23.54 10.40
N LYS A 819 -21.32 -22.65 11.34
CA LYS A 819 -20.95 -22.81 12.75
C LYS A 819 -22.16 -23.26 13.55
N GLY A 820 -21.96 -24.19 14.49
CA GLY A 820 -23.02 -24.70 15.35
C GLY A 820 -23.72 -23.59 16.16
N ILE A 821 -22.96 -22.60 16.63
CA ILE A 821 -23.50 -21.44 17.35
C ILE A 821 -24.46 -20.58 16.49
N TYR A 822 -24.27 -20.55 15.17
CA TYR A 822 -25.18 -19.84 14.26
C TYR A 822 -26.47 -20.64 14.03
N LEU A 823 -26.37 -21.98 13.94
CA LEU A 823 -27.55 -22.83 13.92
C LEU A 823 -28.37 -22.66 15.21
N GLU A 824 -27.72 -22.68 16.37
CA GLU A 824 -28.34 -22.48 17.68
C GLU A 824 -29.09 -21.14 17.80
N GLN A 825 -28.60 -20.09 17.14
CA GLN A 825 -29.21 -18.76 17.15
C GLN A 825 -30.18 -18.52 15.99
N PHE A 826 -30.33 -19.47 15.07
CA PHE A 826 -31.21 -19.28 13.92
C PHE A 826 -32.66 -19.10 14.40
N PRO A 827 -33.37 -18.04 13.95
CA PRO A 827 -34.73 -17.78 14.37
C PRO A 827 -35.68 -18.81 13.75
N ILE A 828 -36.41 -19.53 14.59
CA ILE A 828 -37.49 -20.42 14.18
C ILE A 828 -38.80 -19.82 14.65
N ARG A 829 -39.76 -19.63 13.74
CA ARG A 829 -41.08 -19.07 14.07
C ARG A 829 -41.71 -19.79 15.26
N HIS A 830 -42.06 -19.02 16.29
CA HIS A 830 -42.75 -19.53 17.48
C HIS A 830 -44.14 -20.06 17.10
N ILE A 831 -44.49 -21.26 17.57
CA ILE A 831 -45.82 -21.84 17.38
C ILE A 831 -46.57 -21.82 18.71
N ASP A 832 -47.63 -21.03 18.76
CA ASP A 832 -48.65 -21.13 19.79
C ASP A 832 -49.59 -22.30 19.47
N PHE A 833 -49.39 -23.43 20.13
CA PHE A 833 -50.19 -24.65 19.90
C PHE A 833 -51.64 -24.55 20.38
N ASP A 834 -51.98 -23.53 21.17
CA ASP A 834 -53.37 -23.22 21.55
C ASP A 834 -54.10 -22.42 20.45
N SER A 835 -53.35 -21.80 19.53
CA SER A 835 -53.89 -21.14 18.36
C SER A 835 -54.18 -22.13 17.22
N GLN A 836 -55.44 -22.25 16.84
CA GLN A 836 -55.89 -23.16 15.77
C GLN A 836 -55.16 -22.90 14.44
N THR A 837 -54.87 -21.63 14.12
CA THR A 837 -54.17 -21.24 12.89
C THR A 837 -52.70 -21.67 12.95
N ASN A 838 -51.98 -21.35 14.03
CA ASN A 838 -50.57 -21.72 14.20
C ASN A 838 -50.39 -23.24 14.15
N LYS A 839 -51.27 -23.97 14.84
CA LYS A 839 -51.31 -25.43 14.81
C LYS A 839 -51.55 -25.97 13.41
N ALA A 840 -52.50 -25.40 12.66
CA ALA A 840 -52.77 -25.81 11.28
C ALA A 840 -51.55 -25.58 10.36
N HIS A 841 -50.86 -24.43 10.49
CA HIS A 841 -49.63 -24.17 9.73
C HIS A 841 -48.52 -25.16 10.09
N HIS A 842 -48.31 -25.44 11.38
CA HIS A 842 -47.36 -26.46 11.84
C HIS A 842 -47.68 -27.84 11.23
N ASP A 843 -48.92 -28.30 11.36
CA ASP A 843 -49.32 -29.64 10.92
C ASP A 843 -49.27 -29.78 9.39
N ASN A 844 -49.59 -28.72 8.65
CA ASN A 844 -49.43 -28.68 7.19
C ASN A 844 -47.96 -28.78 6.78
N MET A 845 -47.07 -28.02 7.43
CA MET A 845 -45.63 -28.10 7.18
C MET A 845 -45.11 -29.51 7.42
N VAL A 846 -45.49 -30.13 8.56
CA VAL A 846 -45.09 -31.50 8.90
C VAL A 846 -45.52 -32.47 7.80
N LYS A 847 -46.78 -32.41 7.37
CA LYS A 847 -47.32 -33.28 6.32
C LYS A 847 -46.58 -33.11 4.99
N MET A 848 -46.32 -31.87 4.59
CA MET A 848 -45.62 -31.56 3.33
C MET A 848 -44.18 -32.05 3.36
N VAL A 849 -43.46 -31.81 4.45
CA VAL A 849 -42.06 -32.27 4.60
C VAL A 849 -41.97 -33.80 4.66
N GLN A 850 -42.93 -34.48 5.31
CA GLN A 850 -43.01 -35.93 5.27
C GLN A 850 -43.22 -36.46 3.85
N GLN A 851 -44.11 -35.83 3.07
CA GLN A 851 -44.30 -36.17 1.67
C GLN A 851 -43.04 -35.90 0.83
N MET A 852 -42.33 -34.79 1.10
CA MET A 852 -41.07 -34.44 0.44
C MET A 852 -40.00 -35.52 0.66
N LEU A 853 -39.82 -35.99 1.89
CA LEU A 853 -38.86 -37.06 2.22
C LEU A 853 -39.16 -38.35 1.44
N VAL A 854 -40.44 -38.71 1.27
CA VAL A 854 -40.86 -39.87 0.47
C VAL A 854 -40.57 -39.65 -1.01
N LEU A 855 -40.98 -38.50 -1.57
CA LEU A 855 -40.77 -38.18 -2.98
C LEU A 855 -39.29 -38.15 -3.36
N GLN A 856 -38.43 -37.59 -2.51
CA GLN A 856 -36.99 -37.55 -2.74
C GLN A 856 -36.36 -38.95 -2.73
N LYS A 857 -36.82 -39.83 -1.83
CA LYS A 857 -36.40 -41.23 -1.82
C LYS A 857 -36.81 -41.96 -3.09
N ASP A 858 -38.04 -41.75 -3.56
CA ASP A 858 -38.55 -42.33 -4.80
C ASP A 858 -37.82 -41.78 -6.03
N LEU A 859 -37.50 -40.48 -6.05
CA LEU A 859 -36.75 -39.82 -7.13
C LEU A 859 -35.34 -40.39 -7.25
N MET A 860 -34.67 -40.68 -6.13
CA MET A 860 -33.36 -41.31 -6.12
C MET A 860 -33.40 -42.73 -6.69
N ILE A 861 -34.41 -43.53 -6.31
CA ILE A 861 -34.59 -44.88 -6.87
C ILE A 861 -34.87 -44.80 -8.37
N ALA A 862 -35.63 -43.79 -8.81
CA ALA A 862 -35.99 -43.57 -10.20
C ALA A 862 -34.83 -43.12 -11.11
N GLU A 863 -33.66 -42.74 -10.58
CA GLU A 863 -32.46 -42.48 -11.40
C GLU A 863 -32.01 -43.71 -12.21
N THR A 864 -32.50 -44.90 -11.82
CA THR A 864 -32.27 -46.18 -12.51
C THR A 864 -33.46 -46.63 -13.38
N MET A 865 -34.50 -45.78 -13.56
CA MET A 865 -35.76 -46.10 -14.25
C MET A 865 -36.03 -45.18 -15.48
N LEU A 866 -37.13 -45.47 -16.23
CA LEU A 866 -37.62 -44.73 -17.41
C LEU A 866 -37.71 -43.20 -17.17
N GLU A 867 -37.24 -42.41 -18.15
CA GLU A 867 -37.11 -40.93 -18.07
C GLU A 867 -38.42 -40.21 -17.69
N ASP A 868 -39.57 -40.66 -18.20
CA ASP A 868 -40.88 -40.03 -17.96
C ASP A 868 -41.29 -40.03 -16.48
N ARG A 869 -41.03 -41.14 -15.76
CA ARG A 869 -41.36 -41.25 -14.33
C ARG A 869 -40.47 -40.35 -13.49
N ARG A 870 -39.19 -40.25 -13.84
CA ARG A 870 -38.23 -39.36 -13.18
C ARG A 870 -38.62 -37.89 -13.38
N HIS A 871 -39.00 -37.52 -14.60
CA HIS A 871 -39.45 -36.16 -14.90
C HIS A 871 -40.70 -35.78 -14.08
N LYS A 872 -41.69 -36.67 -13.99
CA LYS A 872 -42.90 -36.45 -13.19
C LYS A 872 -42.59 -36.30 -11.69
N LEU A 873 -41.76 -37.18 -11.12
CA LEU A 873 -41.34 -37.08 -9.71
C LEU A 873 -40.57 -35.78 -9.44
N LYS A 874 -39.71 -35.36 -10.37
CA LYS A 874 -38.99 -34.08 -10.26
C LYS A 874 -39.94 -32.89 -10.23
N GLN A 875 -40.96 -32.87 -11.08
CA GLN A 875 -41.99 -31.83 -11.06
C GLN A 875 -42.81 -31.82 -9.76
N GLU A 876 -43.17 -33.00 -9.23
CA GLU A 876 -43.88 -33.11 -7.94
C GLU A 876 -43.02 -32.60 -6.78
N VAL A 877 -41.72 -32.90 -6.78
CA VAL A 877 -40.76 -32.35 -5.81
C VAL A 877 -40.67 -30.82 -5.93
N GLU A 878 -40.49 -30.27 -7.14
CA GLU A 878 -40.39 -28.82 -7.37
C GLU A 878 -41.66 -28.08 -6.93
N LEU A 879 -42.85 -28.64 -7.22
CA LEU A 879 -44.12 -28.06 -6.78
C LEU A 879 -44.28 -28.09 -5.26
N LEU A 880 -43.91 -29.20 -4.62
CA LEU A 880 -44.02 -29.32 -3.17
C LEU A 880 -43.01 -28.42 -2.45
N ASP A 881 -41.79 -28.26 -2.98
CA ASP A 881 -40.77 -27.35 -2.45
C ASP A 881 -41.28 -25.90 -2.51
N ALA A 882 -41.87 -25.49 -3.64
CA ALA A 882 -42.49 -24.17 -3.78
C ALA A 882 -43.66 -23.95 -2.81
N GLN A 883 -44.47 -24.97 -2.55
CA GLN A 883 -45.54 -24.88 -1.54
C GLN A 883 -44.98 -24.76 -0.12
N ILE A 884 -43.88 -25.46 0.20
CA ILE A 884 -43.19 -25.32 1.48
C ILE A 884 -42.69 -23.87 1.65
N ASP A 885 -42.04 -23.31 0.63
CA ASP A 885 -41.57 -21.92 0.66
C ASP A 885 -42.72 -20.93 0.87
N LEU A 886 -43.84 -21.08 0.15
CA LEU A 886 -45.03 -20.23 0.36
C LEU A 886 -45.56 -20.28 1.79
N LEU A 887 -45.62 -21.48 2.39
CA LEU A 887 -46.04 -21.63 3.78
C LEU A 887 -45.03 -21.01 4.75
N VAL A 888 -43.73 -21.08 4.46
CA VAL A 888 -42.71 -20.36 5.24
C VAL A 888 -42.92 -18.85 5.13
N TYR A 889 -43.18 -18.31 3.95
CA TYR A 889 -43.43 -16.88 3.78
C TYR A 889 -44.67 -16.41 4.57
N GLU A 890 -45.73 -17.21 4.58
CA GLU A 890 -46.93 -16.95 5.39
C GLU A 890 -46.61 -17.00 6.89
N LEU A 891 -45.86 -18.00 7.35
CA LEU A 891 -45.47 -18.18 8.75
C LEU A 891 -44.69 -16.97 9.31
N TYR A 892 -43.81 -16.38 8.50
CA TYR A 892 -43.02 -15.20 8.86
C TYR A 892 -43.71 -13.87 8.52
N GLY A 893 -44.93 -13.91 7.97
CA GLY A 893 -45.71 -12.72 7.62
C GLY A 893 -44.96 -11.80 6.66
N LEU A 894 -44.41 -12.37 5.60
CA LEU A 894 -43.65 -11.63 4.58
C LEU A 894 -44.60 -10.96 3.58
N SER A 895 -44.29 -9.73 3.17
CA SER A 895 -45.01 -9.03 2.11
C SER A 895 -44.56 -9.48 0.72
N ASP A 896 -45.34 -9.16 -0.31
CA ASP A 896 -44.98 -9.48 -1.71
C ASP A 896 -43.62 -8.90 -2.11
N ASP A 897 -43.29 -7.69 -1.64
CA ASP A 897 -42.00 -7.04 -1.90
C ASP A 897 -40.84 -7.75 -1.20
N GLU A 898 -41.05 -8.21 0.04
CA GLU A 898 -40.05 -8.98 0.80
C GLU A 898 -39.83 -10.36 0.21
N ILE A 899 -40.90 -11.01 -0.27
CA ILE A 899 -40.82 -12.29 -0.99
C ILE A 899 -40.05 -12.10 -2.30
N ALA A 900 -40.35 -11.04 -3.08
CA ALA A 900 -39.61 -10.75 -4.30
C ALA A 900 -38.12 -10.51 -4.03
N LEU A 901 -37.76 -9.85 -2.92
CA LEU A 901 -36.38 -9.67 -2.49
C LEU A 901 -35.69 -11.01 -2.17
N ILE A 902 -36.38 -11.91 -1.47
CA ILE A 902 -35.86 -13.24 -1.13
C ILE A 902 -35.66 -14.07 -2.40
N GLU A 903 -36.66 -14.09 -3.30
CA GLU A 903 -36.62 -14.86 -4.55
C GLU A 903 -35.57 -14.32 -5.55
N ALA A 904 -35.28 -13.03 -5.53
CA ALA A 904 -34.24 -12.44 -6.37
C ALA A 904 -32.80 -12.77 -5.91
N ASN A 905 -32.63 -13.12 -4.63
CA ASN A 905 -31.32 -13.40 -4.01
C ASN A 905 -31.15 -14.86 -3.53
N GLY A 906 -32.19 -15.68 -3.67
CA GLY A 906 -32.29 -17.06 -3.16
C GLY A 906 -31.96 -18.14 -4.17
#